data_AF-A0A7K9PH64-F1
#
_entry.id   AF-A0A7K9PH64-F1
#
_cell.length_a   1.000
_cell.length_b   1.000
_cell.length_c   1.000
_cell.angle_alpha   90.00
_cell.angle_beta   90.00
_cell.angle_gamma   90.00
#
_symmetry.space_group_name_H-M   'P 1'
#
loop_
_entity.id
_entity.type
_entity.pdbx_description
1 polymer ?
#
loop_
_entity_poly.entity_id
_entity_poly.type
_entity_poly.pdbx_seq_one_letter_code
_entity_poly.pdbx_strand_id
1 'polypeptide(L)'
;PFSVLGEIVVNEVNFVRKCIATDTSQYDLWGKLVCTNFKISFITDDPMPLQKFHYKNLLLGEHDVPLTCIEQIVTVNDTKRKQKVLGPNQKLKFNPTELIIYCKDFRIVRFRFDEAGPESAKKVCLAIAHYSQPTDLQLLFAFEYVGEIYHNPAKKVNGIDPGGGVGGISSASGQQTPLFETFSDWDREIKRTGASEWRVCSVNEGYMISTCLPEYFVVPSSLADQDLKLYSYSFIGRRMPLWSWNHPNGSALVRMANIKDVLQQRRIDQRICNAITRSHPLRSDVYKSDLDKCLPNIQEIQAAHIKLKQLCVNEPFDETEEKWLSSLENTRWLEYIRAFLKHSAELVYMMECKHVSVVLQEEEGRDLSCLAASLIQVMLDPYFRTIVGFQSLIQKEWVMAGYQFLDRCNHLKRSDKESPLFLMFLDCVWQLLEQYPAAFEFSEVYLTILYDSARISLFGTFLFNCPHQRVKESTEFAISKNIQLGDEKGLRFPCVWDWSLQFTSRDRLLFHNPLYIGKSAPSVHNGALRTFKRSKKNYSSTLRGVPPALKNGIIGEQEFLPRRNSLILKLKPDFFQPAEGQSHSMEQYFRDWFAKPVDLHGVILPHLSGTQIKLWKLCYFRWVPEAQINHGGSITAFHRVSLLADEVDMLNRSLRQYKSNSSLQGPCLELDQSRMYFRANGLNDTSGAPDFLSSSFPFSPVGNLCRRSILGTPLSKFLSGAKIWLSTETLANED
;
A
#
# COMPACT_ATOMS: atom_id res chain seq x y z
N PRO A 1 8.37 -19.09 -25.37
CA PRO A 1 9.51 -18.15 -25.42
C PRO A 1 9.56 -17.32 -24.13
N PHE A 2 10.38 -17.75 -23.18
CA PHE A 2 10.82 -16.89 -22.08
C PHE A 2 11.86 -15.95 -22.68
N SER A 3 11.63 -14.65 -22.73
CA SER A 3 12.73 -13.76 -23.07
C SER A 3 12.52 -12.36 -22.52
N VAL A 4 12.63 -12.23 -21.20
CA VAL A 4 13.26 -11.02 -20.69
C VAL A 4 14.73 -11.09 -21.09
N LEU A 5 15.31 -9.99 -21.57
CA LEU A 5 16.70 -9.96 -22.02
C LEU A 5 17.64 -10.43 -20.89
N GLY A 6 18.58 -11.33 -21.19
CA GLY A 6 19.49 -11.93 -20.20
C GLY A 6 18.88 -13.06 -19.36
N GLU A 7 17.61 -13.42 -19.56
CA GLU A 7 16.99 -14.56 -18.89
C GLU A 7 17.46 -15.89 -19.52
N ILE A 8 17.99 -16.79 -18.69
CA ILE A 8 18.45 -18.12 -19.10
C ILE A 8 17.79 -19.21 -18.27
N VAL A 9 17.48 -20.34 -18.92
CA VAL A 9 16.98 -21.54 -18.24
C VAL A 9 18.14 -22.24 -17.55
N VAL A 10 18.04 -22.38 -16.22
CA VAL A 10 19.03 -23.06 -15.38
C VAL A 10 18.70 -24.55 -15.29
N ASN A 11 17.42 -24.88 -15.07
CA ASN A 11 16.97 -26.25 -14.92
C ASN A 11 15.48 -26.37 -15.20
N GLU A 12 15.03 -27.56 -15.58
CA GLU A 12 13.63 -27.83 -15.88
C GLU A 12 13.24 -29.28 -15.59
N VAL A 13 11.96 -29.49 -15.33
CA VAL A 13 11.38 -30.82 -15.13
C VAL A 13 9.96 -30.84 -15.70
N ASN A 14 9.66 -31.89 -16.46
CA ASN A 14 8.35 -32.13 -17.09
C ASN A 14 7.46 -33.00 -16.19
N PHE A 15 6.18 -33.10 -16.53
CA PHE A 15 5.19 -33.94 -15.86
C PHE A 15 5.09 -33.62 -14.36
N VAL A 16 5.06 -32.32 -14.05
CA VAL A 16 4.88 -31.80 -12.70
C VAL A 16 3.41 -31.46 -12.49
N ARG A 17 2.86 -31.88 -11.35
CA ARG A 17 1.52 -31.47 -10.93
C ARG A 17 1.61 -30.27 -9.99
N LYS A 18 1.03 -29.14 -10.36
CA LYS A 18 0.86 -27.98 -9.48
C LYS A 18 -0.45 -28.15 -8.71
N CYS A 19 -0.36 -28.20 -7.38
CA CYS A 19 -1.53 -28.36 -6.53
C CYS A 19 -2.25 -27.01 -6.36
N ILE A 20 -3.53 -26.95 -6.69
CA ILE A 20 -4.33 -25.71 -6.61
C ILE A 20 -5.26 -25.71 -5.38
N ALA A 21 -5.85 -26.85 -5.05
CA ALA A 21 -6.69 -27.04 -3.87
C ALA A 21 -6.04 -28.02 -2.88
N THR A 22 -6.41 -27.91 -1.61
CA THR A 22 -5.78 -28.69 -0.53
C THR A 22 -6.50 -29.99 -0.22
N ASP A 23 -7.72 -30.18 -0.76
CA ASP A 23 -8.60 -31.31 -0.51
C ASP A 23 -8.91 -32.17 -1.75
N THR A 24 -8.82 -31.61 -2.97
CA THR A 24 -9.26 -32.28 -4.21
C THR A 24 -8.26 -32.10 -5.36
N SER A 25 -7.77 -33.21 -5.91
CA SER A 25 -6.86 -33.21 -7.07
C SER A 25 -7.53 -32.87 -8.40
N GLN A 26 -8.83 -32.56 -8.40
CA GLN A 26 -9.62 -32.33 -9.62
C GLN A 26 -9.25 -31.02 -10.33
N TYR A 27 -8.66 -30.06 -9.61
CA TYR A 27 -8.28 -28.74 -10.14
C TYR A 27 -6.77 -28.55 -10.25
N ASP A 28 -6.00 -29.61 -10.00
CA ASP A 28 -4.55 -29.58 -10.14
C ASP A 28 -4.16 -29.46 -11.61
N LEU A 29 -3.09 -28.72 -11.87
CA LEU A 29 -2.62 -28.44 -13.23
C LEU A 29 -1.40 -29.29 -13.53
N TRP A 30 -1.34 -29.91 -14.71
CA TRP A 30 -0.16 -30.62 -15.18
C TRP A 30 0.68 -29.74 -16.09
N GLY A 31 1.99 -29.85 -15.96
CA GLY A 31 2.86 -28.98 -16.74
C GLY A 31 4.34 -29.19 -16.53
N LYS A 32 5.08 -28.16 -16.90
CA LYS A 32 6.54 -28.08 -16.86
C LYS A 32 6.96 -27.02 -15.86
N LEU A 33 7.83 -27.41 -14.92
CA LEU A 33 8.45 -26.48 -13.98
C LEU A 33 9.84 -26.10 -14.47
N VAL A 34 10.08 -24.79 -14.60
CA VAL A 34 11.34 -24.22 -15.10
C VAL A 34 11.90 -23.27 -14.07
N CYS A 35 13.20 -23.42 -13.76
CA CYS A 35 13.97 -22.46 -12.98
C CYS A 35 14.86 -21.67 -13.94
N THR A 36 14.74 -20.35 -13.93
CA THR A 36 15.65 -19.43 -14.64
C THR A 36 16.59 -18.75 -13.65
N ASN A 37 17.45 -17.85 -14.13
CA ASN A 37 18.23 -16.93 -13.28
C ASN A 37 17.40 -15.74 -12.75
N PHE A 38 16.11 -15.63 -13.11
CA PHE A 38 15.22 -14.54 -12.70
C PHE A 38 14.03 -15.02 -11.86
N LYS A 39 13.42 -16.15 -12.25
CA LYS A 39 12.14 -16.62 -11.72
C LYS A 39 12.00 -18.13 -11.81
N ILE A 40 10.99 -18.64 -11.11
CA ILE A 40 10.41 -19.96 -11.37
C ILE A 40 9.20 -19.73 -12.26
N SER A 41 9.09 -20.52 -13.33
CA SER A 41 7.94 -20.51 -14.22
C SER A 41 7.29 -21.90 -14.26
N PHE A 42 5.97 -21.95 -14.20
CA PHE A 42 5.20 -23.17 -14.42
C PHE A 42 4.37 -23.02 -15.68
N ILE A 43 4.70 -23.81 -16.70
CA ILE A 43 4.02 -23.80 -18.00
C ILE A 43 3.02 -24.95 -18.01
N THR A 44 1.77 -24.65 -18.31
CA THR A 44 0.71 -25.64 -18.46
C THR A 44 -0.14 -25.31 -19.69
N ASP A 45 -0.65 -26.34 -20.35
CA ASP A 45 -1.65 -26.21 -21.42
C ASP A 45 -3.08 -26.31 -20.86
N ASP A 46 -3.22 -26.67 -19.58
CA ASP A 46 -4.52 -26.82 -18.93
C ASP A 46 -5.15 -25.43 -18.68
N PRO A 47 -6.39 -25.19 -19.13
CA PRO A 47 -7.06 -23.92 -18.90
C PRO A 47 -7.37 -23.75 -17.41
N MET A 48 -7.02 -22.59 -16.84
CA MET A 48 -7.29 -22.31 -15.42
C MET A 48 -8.79 -22.11 -15.19
N PRO A 49 -9.48 -22.99 -14.44
CA PRO A 49 -10.94 -22.93 -14.33
C PRO A 49 -11.43 -21.92 -13.27
N LEU A 50 -10.58 -21.55 -12.29
CA LEU A 50 -11.04 -20.89 -11.05
C LEU A 50 -10.39 -19.54 -10.71
N GLN A 51 -9.31 -19.15 -11.39
CA GLN A 51 -8.59 -17.90 -11.12
C GLN A 51 -8.30 -17.22 -12.46
N LYS A 52 -8.65 -15.94 -12.62
CA LYS A 52 -8.22 -15.13 -13.77
C LYS A 52 -7.66 -13.84 -13.20
N PHE A 53 -6.41 -13.55 -13.49
CA PHE A 53 -5.81 -12.29 -13.07
C PHE A 53 -6.36 -11.15 -13.92
N HIS A 54 -6.74 -10.06 -13.26
CA HIS A 54 -7.35 -8.90 -13.91
C HIS A 54 -6.34 -8.04 -14.67
N TYR A 55 -5.05 -8.29 -14.45
CA TYR A 55 -3.94 -7.69 -15.15
C TYR A 55 -2.93 -8.77 -15.52
N LYS A 56 -2.22 -8.56 -16.63
CA LYS A 56 -1.13 -9.43 -17.05
C LYS A 56 0.20 -8.69 -16.93
N ASN A 57 1.11 -9.23 -16.12
CA ASN A 57 2.47 -8.72 -16.05
C ASN A 57 3.24 -9.17 -17.30
N LEU A 58 4.00 -8.26 -17.91
CA LEU A 58 4.79 -8.51 -19.12
C LEU A 58 6.10 -9.25 -18.84
N LEU A 59 6.61 -9.16 -17.61
CA LEU A 59 7.84 -9.81 -17.14
C LEU A 59 7.56 -11.18 -16.49
N LEU A 60 6.40 -11.32 -15.84
CA LEU A 60 6.01 -12.49 -15.07
C LEU A 60 4.71 -13.09 -15.63
N GLY A 61 4.74 -14.36 -16.01
CA GLY A 61 3.56 -15.14 -16.33
C GLY A 61 2.68 -15.41 -15.11
N GLU A 62 1.48 -15.93 -15.36
CA GLU A 62 0.43 -16.13 -14.34
C GLU A 62 0.84 -17.07 -13.19
N HIS A 63 1.79 -17.97 -13.44
CA HIS A 63 2.30 -18.91 -12.45
C HIS A 63 3.74 -18.63 -12.04
N ASP A 64 4.28 -17.50 -12.48
CA ASP A 64 5.68 -17.18 -12.25
C ASP A 64 5.88 -16.59 -10.85
N VAL A 65 7.01 -16.98 -10.25
CA VAL A 65 7.46 -16.49 -8.95
C VAL A 65 8.87 -15.95 -9.12
N PRO A 66 9.12 -14.64 -8.95
CA PRO A 66 10.48 -14.10 -8.92
C PRO A 66 11.31 -14.79 -7.85
N LEU A 67 12.57 -15.11 -8.15
CA LEU A 67 13.44 -15.83 -7.22
C LEU A 67 13.61 -15.09 -5.88
N THR A 68 13.70 -13.77 -5.92
CA THR A 68 13.79 -12.88 -4.75
C THR A 68 12.53 -12.84 -3.89
N CYS A 69 11.38 -13.28 -4.44
CA CYS A 69 10.12 -13.42 -3.71
C CYS A 69 10.07 -14.72 -2.88
N ILE A 70 10.90 -15.71 -3.20
CA ILE A 70 10.92 -16.98 -2.47
C ILE A 70 11.44 -16.72 -1.06
N GLU A 71 10.66 -17.13 -0.06
CA GLU A 71 11.01 -17.02 1.34
C GLU A 71 11.74 -18.26 1.82
N GLN A 72 11.09 -19.41 1.64
CA GLN A 72 11.50 -20.71 2.12
C GLN A 72 11.11 -21.79 1.12
N ILE A 73 11.98 -22.79 0.98
CA ILE A 73 11.75 -23.95 0.11
C ILE A 73 11.77 -25.20 0.98
N VAL A 74 10.73 -26.01 0.87
CA VAL A 74 10.60 -27.28 1.59
C VAL A 74 10.46 -28.40 0.58
N THR A 75 11.27 -29.44 0.74
CA THR A 75 11.16 -30.67 -0.04
C THR A 75 10.64 -31.78 0.85
N VAL A 76 9.70 -32.55 0.34
CA VAL A 76 9.05 -33.64 1.05
C VAL A 76 9.25 -34.93 0.26
N ASN A 77 9.37 -36.04 0.98
CA ASN A 77 9.28 -37.39 0.46
C ASN A 77 8.28 -38.16 1.32
N ASP A 78 7.08 -38.33 0.79
CA ASP A 78 5.96 -38.96 1.49
C ASP A 78 6.22 -40.44 1.76
N THR A 79 6.82 -41.15 0.80
CA THR A 79 7.15 -42.58 0.92
C THR A 79 8.09 -42.87 2.09
N LYS A 80 8.98 -41.94 2.42
CA LYS A 80 9.94 -42.04 3.52
C LYS A 80 9.56 -41.21 4.74
N ARG A 81 8.44 -40.47 4.69
CA ARG A 81 8.01 -39.48 5.69
C ARG A 81 9.14 -38.53 6.10
N LYS A 82 9.88 -38.01 5.11
CA LYS A 82 10.98 -37.07 5.33
C LYS A 82 10.62 -35.72 4.74
N GLN A 83 10.86 -34.65 5.50
CA GLN A 83 10.79 -33.28 5.02
C GLN A 83 12.11 -32.57 5.31
N LYS A 84 12.49 -31.65 4.43
CA LYS A 84 13.69 -30.84 4.59
C LYS A 84 13.50 -29.45 4.01
N VAL A 85 13.76 -28.43 4.83
CA VAL A 85 13.96 -27.06 4.37
C VAL A 85 15.28 -27.00 3.61
N LEU A 86 15.24 -26.57 2.34
CA LEU A 86 16.42 -26.44 1.49
C LEU A 86 17.00 -25.04 1.60
N GLY A 87 18.25 -24.99 2.08
CA GLY A 87 19.11 -23.80 1.99
C GLY A 87 20.10 -23.88 0.82
N PRO A 88 20.97 -22.86 0.67
CA PRO A 88 21.92 -22.80 -0.43
C PRO A 88 23.00 -23.86 -0.22
N ASN A 89 23.49 -24.44 -1.31
CA ASN A 89 24.56 -25.45 -1.31
C ASN A 89 24.32 -26.70 -0.45
N GLN A 90 23.07 -26.95 -0.04
CA GLN A 90 22.73 -28.13 0.74
C GLN A 90 22.52 -29.35 -0.17
N LYS A 91 23.02 -30.51 0.27
CA LYS A 91 22.75 -31.79 -0.39
C LYS A 91 21.36 -32.31 -0.01
N LEU A 92 20.60 -32.81 -0.99
CA LEU A 92 19.35 -33.55 -0.76
C LEU A 92 19.64 -35.06 -0.77
N LYS A 93 19.39 -35.73 0.37
CA LYS A 93 19.71 -37.16 0.59
C LYS A 93 18.58 -38.12 0.16
N PHE A 94 17.49 -37.59 -0.39
CA PHE A 94 16.34 -38.35 -0.87
C PHE A 94 15.83 -37.76 -2.19
N ASN A 95 14.96 -38.48 -2.88
CA ASN A 95 14.29 -37.98 -4.08
C ASN A 95 12.98 -37.32 -3.64
N PRO A 96 12.74 -36.03 -3.96
CA PRO A 96 11.54 -35.34 -3.50
C PRO A 96 10.31 -35.88 -4.25
N THR A 97 9.22 -36.10 -3.52
CA THR A 97 7.88 -36.35 -4.09
C THR A 97 7.10 -35.04 -4.21
N GLU A 98 7.41 -34.07 -3.35
CA GLU A 98 6.76 -32.77 -3.33
C GLU A 98 7.78 -31.63 -3.03
N LEU A 99 7.51 -30.48 -3.62
CA LEU A 99 8.18 -29.20 -3.42
C LEU A 99 7.15 -28.15 -2.99
N ILE A 100 7.37 -27.56 -1.82
CA ILE A 100 6.55 -26.49 -1.27
C ILE A 100 7.40 -25.22 -1.22
N ILE A 101 6.90 -24.16 -1.84
CA ILE A 101 7.54 -22.85 -1.90
C ILE A 101 6.68 -21.86 -1.13
N TYR A 102 7.24 -21.30 -0.06
CA TYR A 102 6.64 -20.19 0.66
C TYR A 102 7.22 -18.90 0.10
N CYS A 103 6.35 -17.97 -0.28
CA CYS A 103 6.75 -16.68 -0.84
C CYS A 103 6.56 -15.55 0.17
N LYS A 104 7.33 -14.48 0.02
CA LYS A 104 7.25 -13.24 0.82
C LYS A 104 5.95 -12.47 0.61
N ASP A 105 5.20 -12.84 -0.43
CA ASP A 105 4.02 -12.13 -0.91
C ASP A 105 2.72 -12.89 -0.59
N PHE A 106 2.76 -13.76 0.43
CA PHE A 106 1.66 -14.61 0.92
C PHE A 106 1.29 -15.82 0.03
N ARG A 107 1.99 -16.05 -1.10
CA ARG A 107 1.81 -17.30 -1.86
C ARG A 107 2.40 -18.51 -1.16
N ILE A 108 1.68 -19.62 -1.19
CA ILE A 108 2.24 -20.97 -1.12
C ILE A 108 2.05 -21.63 -2.47
N VAL A 109 3.13 -22.13 -3.05
CA VAL A 109 3.07 -22.91 -4.29
C VAL A 109 3.53 -24.34 -4.00
N ARG A 110 2.68 -25.32 -4.30
CA ARG A 110 2.96 -26.74 -4.10
C ARG A 110 3.07 -27.45 -5.45
N PHE A 111 4.16 -28.18 -5.64
CA PHE A 111 4.41 -29.00 -6.82
C PHE A 111 4.66 -30.44 -6.41
N ARG A 112 4.03 -31.39 -7.08
CA ARG A 112 4.25 -32.82 -6.92
C ARG A 112 4.92 -33.42 -8.14
N PHE A 113 5.77 -34.40 -7.89
CA PHE A 113 6.65 -35.04 -8.85
C PHE A 113 6.22 -36.49 -9.11
N ASP A 114 4.92 -36.76 -9.06
CA ASP A 114 4.34 -38.12 -9.13
C ASP A 114 4.80 -38.88 -10.38
N GLU A 115 4.89 -38.19 -11.52
CA GLU A 115 5.31 -38.74 -12.82
C GLU A 115 6.66 -38.21 -13.31
N ALA A 116 7.28 -37.29 -12.55
CA ALA A 116 8.54 -36.69 -12.93
C ALA A 116 9.73 -37.62 -12.57
N GLY A 117 10.76 -37.62 -13.42
CA GLY A 117 11.98 -38.39 -13.15
C GLY A 117 12.64 -37.95 -11.83
N PRO A 118 12.92 -38.86 -10.88
CA PRO A 118 13.35 -38.49 -9.53
C PRO A 118 14.66 -37.69 -9.49
N GLU A 119 15.57 -37.94 -10.44
CA GLU A 119 16.80 -37.16 -10.58
C GLU A 119 16.54 -35.74 -11.07
N SER A 120 15.62 -35.56 -12.03
CA SER A 120 15.26 -34.25 -12.57
C SER A 120 14.56 -33.38 -11.54
N ALA A 121 13.60 -33.95 -10.79
CA ALA A 121 12.92 -33.28 -9.68
C ALA A 121 13.92 -32.80 -8.62
N LYS A 122 14.88 -33.67 -8.25
CA LYS A 122 15.96 -33.33 -7.32
C LYS A 122 16.85 -32.20 -7.84
N LYS A 123 17.24 -32.24 -9.13
CA LYS A 123 18.08 -31.21 -9.75
C LYS A 123 17.39 -29.84 -9.77
N VAL A 124 16.10 -29.79 -10.15
CA VAL A 124 15.31 -28.55 -10.14
C VAL A 124 15.14 -27.99 -8.72
N CYS A 125 14.84 -28.82 -7.72
CA CYS A 125 14.74 -28.36 -6.33
C CYS A 125 16.05 -27.72 -5.83
N LEU A 126 17.20 -28.34 -6.17
CA LEU A 126 18.51 -27.81 -5.81
C LEU A 126 18.85 -26.51 -6.57
N ALA A 127 18.50 -26.43 -7.85
CA ALA A 127 18.68 -25.23 -8.66
C ALA A 127 17.88 -24.04 -8.09
N ILE A 128 16.59 -24.27 -7.79
CA ILE A 128 15.73 -23.26 -7.17
C ILE A 128 16.31 -22.78 -5.83
N ALA A 129 16.79 -23.70 -4.97
CA ALA A 129 17.40 -23.35 -3.69
C ALA A 129 18.70 -22.55 -3.84
N HIS A 130 19.50 -22.84 -4.87
CA HIS A 130 20.74 -22.10 -5.16
C HIS A 130 20.46 -20.68 -5.68
N TYR A 131 19.60 -20.54 -6.70
CA TYR A 131 19.38 -19.26 -7.37
C TYR A 131 18.45 -18.31 -6.62
N SER A 132 17.59 -18.82 -5.72
CA SER A 132 16.77 -17.99 -4.82
C SER A 132 17.55 -17.30 -3.69
N GLN A 133 18.83 -17.66 -3.51
CA GLN A 133 19.66 -17.18 -2.42
C GLN A 133 21.04 -16.71 -2.95
N PRO A 134 21.06 -15.66 -3.78
CA PRO A 134 22.28 -15.17 -4.40
C PRO A 134 23.31 -14.74 -3.36
N THR A 135 24.57 -15.11 -3.59
CA THR A 135 25.67 -14.82 -2.65
C THR A 135 26.25 -13.42 -2.80
N ASP A 136 25.85 -12.68 -3.81
CA ASP A 136 26.35 -11.35 -4.11
C ASP A 136 25.24 -10.53 -4.76
N LEU A 137 25.29 -9.21 -4.58
CA LEU A 137 24.31 -8.30 -5.17
C LEU A 137 24.32 -8.35 -6.70
N GLN A 138 25.51 -8.49 -7.30
CA GLN A 138 25.70 -8.53 -8.75
C GLN A 138 25.15 -9.81 -9.39
N LEU A 139 24.79 -10.83 -8.59
CA LEU A 139 24.09 -12.02 -9.05
C LEU A 139 22.57 -11.82 -9.17
N LEU A 140 22.04 -10.69 -8.73
CA LEU A 140 20.64 -10.35 -8.97
C LEU A 140 20.42 -10.05 -10.45
N PHE A 141 19.26 -10.47 -10.96
CA PHE A 141 18.95 -10.46 -12.38
C PHE A 141 19.10 -9.08 -13.05
N ALA A 142 18.88 -7.98 -12.32
CA ALA A 142 19.04 -6.62 -12.82
C ALA A 142 20.43 -6.36 -13.43
N PHE A 143 21.50 -6.92 -12.88
CA PHE A 143 22.85 -6.75 -13.40
C PHE A 143 23.07 -7.50 -14.70
N GLU A 144 22.55 -8.72 -14.81
CA GLU A 144 22.59 -9.49 -16.06
C GLU A 144 21.79 -8.78 -17.17
N TYR A 145 20.58 -8.31 -16.82
CA TYR A 145 19.71 -7.56 -17.74
C TYR A 145 20.41 -6.31 -18.29
N VAL A 146 21.01 -5.50 -17.41
CA VAL A 146 21.70 -4.27 -17.81
C VAL A 146 23.00 -4.59 -18.56
N GLY A 147 23.76 -5.59 -18.13
CA GLY A 147 24.98 -6.03 -18.83
C GLY A 147 24.71 -6.38 -20.28
N GLU A 148 23.63 -7.13 -20.55
CA GLU A 148 23.20 -7.46 -21.91
C GLU A 148 22.82 -6.23 -22.74
N ILE A 149 22.20 -5.21 -22.14
CA ILE A 149 21.87 -3.95 -22.83
C ILE A 149 23.13 -3.23 -23.30
N TYR A 150 24.15 -3.13 -22.45
CA TYR A 150 25.40 -2.44 -22.78
C TYR A 150 26.25 -3.23 -23.80
N HIS A 151 26.24 -4.57 -23.75
CA HIS A 151 26.98 -5.40 -24.72
C HIS A 151 26.27 -5.52 -26.08
N ASN A 152 24.94 -5.52 -26.10
CA ASN A 152 24.14 -5.75 -27.32
C ASN A 152 23.21 -4.56 -27.65
N PRO A 153 23.75 -3.35 -27.93
CA PRO A 153 22.92 -2.18 -28.24
C PRO A 153 22.10 -2.33 -29.54
N ALA A 154 22.41 -3.31 -30.40
CA ALA A 154 21.66 -3.58 -31.62
C ALA A 154 20.35 -4.37 -31.39
N LYS A 155 20.18 -5.05 -30.24
CA LYS A 155 18.90 -5.69 -29.84
C LYS A 155 17.87 -4.68 -29.32
N LYS A 156 18.13 -3.36 -29.42
CA LYS A 156 17.22 -2.24 -29.12
C LYS A 156 15.95 -2.21 -30.01
N VAL A 157 15.74 -3.16 -30.90
CA VAL A 157 14.59 -3.20 -31.84
C VAL A 157 13.35 -3.76 -31.13
N ASN A 158 12.73 -2.91 -30.33
CA ASN A 158 11.27 -2.81 -30.13
C ASN A 158 10.87 -1.41 -29.61
N GLY A 159 11.64 -0.38 -29.96
CA GLY A 159 11.22 1.03 -29.79
C GLY A 159 11.07 1.51 -28.35
N ILE A 160 11.64 0.82 -27.36
CA ILE A 160 11.67 1.26 -25.96
C ILE A 160 13.13 1.51 -25.60
N ASP A 161 13.49 2.77 -25.40
CA ASP A 161 14.80 3.14 -24.86
C ASP A 161 14.99 2.46 -23.50
N PRO A 162 16.10 1.73 -23.24
CA PRO A 162 16.29 1.00 -21.99
C PRO A 162 16.59 1.91 -20.79
N GLY A 163 16.87 3.19 -21.04
CA GLY A 163 16.82 4.22 -20.03
C GLY A 163 15.63 5.09 -20.35
N GLY A 164 14.70 5.25 -19.40
CA GLY A 164 13.66 6.27 -19.50
C GLY A 164 14.30 7.60 -19.89
N GLY A 165 14.21 7.92 -21.17
CA GLY A 165 14.91 9.03 -21.76
C GLY A 165 14.45 10.30 -21.08
N VAL A 166 15.43 11.04 -20.57
CA VAL A 166 15.37 12.48 -20.33
C VAL A 166 15.15 13.26 -21.65
N GLY A 167 14.92 12.57 -22.78
CA GLY A 167 14.38 13.17 -23.98
C GLY A 167 13.84 12.11 -24.93
N GLY A 168 12.52 12.13 -25.15
CA GLY A 168 11.96 11.73 -26.45
C GLY A 168 11.25 10.39 -26.56
N ILE A 169 10.17 10.15 -25.81
CA ILE A 169 8.89 9.73 -26.42
C ILE A 169 7.77 10.54 -25.75
N SER A 170 7.28 11.51 -26.52
CA SER A 170 6.12 12.34 -26.25
C SER A 170 4.85 11.49 -26.16
N SER A 171 4.50 11.06 -24.95
CA SER A 171 3.06 10.98 -24.62
C SER A 171 2.61 12.39 -24.25
N ALA A 172 1.76 12.95 -25.10
CA ALA A 172 1.20 14.27 -24.88
C ALA A 172 0.57 14.35 -23.47
N SER A 173 1.00 15.35 -22.69
CA SER A 173 0.37 15.86 -21.45
C SER A 173 0.65 15.19 -20.08
N GLY A 174 1.54 14.19 -19.93
CA GLY A 174 1.86 13.58 -18.62
C GLY A 174 3.13 14.14 -17.94
N GLN A 175 3.04 14.57 -16.67
CA GLN A 175 4.22 14.95 -15.87
C GLN A 175 5.08 13.71 -15.54
N GLN A 176 6.38 13.76 -15.84
CA GLN A 176 7.35 12.69 -15.53
C GLN A 176 7.72 12.70 -14.04
N THR A 177 7.86 11.52 -13.43
CA THR A 177 8.22 11.34 -12.01
C THR A 177 9.63 11.88 -11.72
N PRO A 178 9.79 12.83 -10.78
CA PRO A 178 11.10 13.33 -10.38
C PRO A 178 11.95 12.24 -9.71
N LEU A 179 13.20 12.08 -10.14
CA LEU A 179 14.11 11.05 -9.59
C LEU A 179 14.95 11.54 -8.39
N PHE A 180 15.02 12.85 -8.17
CA PHE A 180 15.78 13.49 -7.09
C PHE A 180 17.30 13.21 -7.12
N GLU A 181 17.85 12.96 -8.31
CA GLU A 181 19.28 12.69 -8.50
C GLU A 181 20.07 13.96 -8.81
N THR A 182 19.40 15.03 -9.24
CA THR A 182 20.04 16.28 -9.65
C THR A 182 19.66 17.43 -8.74
N PHE A 183 20.52 18.45 -8.67
CA PHE A 183 20.23 19.70 -7.98
C PHE A 183 18.87 20.29 -8.38
N SER A 184 18.58 20.31 -9.69
CA SER A 184 17.36 20.88 -10.25
C SER A 184 16.09 20.16 -9.79
N ASP A 185 16.15 18.86 -9.47
CA ASP A 185 14.99 18.12 -8.97
C ASP A 185 14.59 18.61 -7.58
N TRP A 186 15.57 18.79 -6.69
CA TRP A 186 15.37 19.32 -5.34
C TRP A 186 14.91 20.77 -5.36
N ASP A 187 15.47 21.60 -6.23
CA ASP A 187 15.08 23.00 -6.40
C ASP A 187 13.61 23.13 -6.88
N ARG A 188 13.16 22.25 -7.79
CA ARG A 188 11.74 22.22 -8.20
C ARG A 188 10.81 21.86 -7.05
N GLU A 189 11.21 20.95 -6.18
CA GLU A 189 10.40 20.56 -5.01
C GLU A 189 10.36 21.67 -3.94
N ILE A 190 11.46 22.40 -3.73
CA ILE A 190 11.49 23.61 -2.90
C ILE A 190 10.48 24.64 -3.44
N LYS A 191 10.51 24.90 -4.75
CA LYS A 191 9.60 25.84 -5.41
C LYS A 191 8.14 25.41 -5.32
N ARG A 192 7.86 24.10 -5.49
CA ARG A 192 6.50 23.54 -5.38
C ARG A 192 5.90 23.72 -3.99
N THR A 193 6.72 23.55 -2.95
CA THR A 193 6.30 23.65 -1.54
C THR A 193 6.41 25.06 -0.96
N GLY A 194 6.97 26.02 -1.71
CA GLY A 194 7.15 27.40 -1.24
C GLY A 194 8.21 27.56 -0.15
N ALA A 195 9.19 26.66 -0.09
CA ALA A 195 10.22 26.61 0.95
C ALA A 195 11.36 27.64 0.72
N SER A 196 11.07 28.93 0.64
CA SER A 196 12.04 29.98 0.23
C SER A 196 13.26 30.12 1.14
N GLU A 197 13.12 29.80 2.44
CA GLU A 197 14.21 29.85 3.42
C GLU A 197 15.05 28.56 3.49
N TRP A 198 14.87 27.67 2.51
CA TRP A 198 15.59 26.41 2.36
C TRP A 198 16.37 26.41 1.05
N ARG A 199 17.52 25.73 1.03
CA ARG A 199 18.40 25.65 -0.13
C ARG A 199 18.84 24.23 -0.42
N VAL A 200 19.05 23.94 -1.70
CA VAL A 200 19.74 22.72 -2.13
C VAL A 200 21.22 22.85 -1.77
N CYS A 201 21.77 21.79 -1.20
CA CYS A 201 23.13 21.68 -0.73
C CYS A 201 23.86 20.61 -1.56
N SER A 202 25.03 20.95 -2.10
CA SER A 202 25.91 20.06 -2.87
C SER A 202 27.12 19.58 -2.06
N VAL A 203 27.10 19.79 -0.74
CA VAL A 203 28.23 19.46 0.15
C VAL A 203 28.60 17.97 0.15
N ASN A 204 27.65 17.10 -0.23
CA ASN A 204 27.81 15.66 -0.33
C ASN A 204 27.93 15.15 -1.78
N GLU A 205 28.20 16.03 -2.74
CA GLU A 205 28.54 15.63 -4.11
C GLU A 205 29.72 14.64 -4.10
N GLY A 206 29.62 13.56 -4.89
CA GLY A 206 30.58 12.45 -4.82
C GLY A 206 30.53 11.64 -3.52
N TYR A 207 29.51 11.81 -2.67
CA TYR A 207 29.35 11.17 -1.37
C TYR A 207 30.49 11.46 -0.38
N MET A 208 31.12 12.63 -0.50
CA MET A 208 32.31 13.02 0.26
C MET A 208 32.07 13.14 1.78
N ILE A 209 30.83 13.37 2.20
CA ILE A 209 30.48 13.55 3.63
C ILE A 209 29.81 12.31 4.18
N SER A 210 28.74 11.83 3.54
CA SER A 210 27.96 10.68 3.96
C SER A 210 27.63 9.80 2.75
N THR A 211 27.97 8.52 2.86
CA THR A 211 27.57 7.47 1.93
C THR A 211 26.10 7.07 2.09
N CYS A 212 25.43 7.56 3.12
CA CYS A 212 24.03 7.24 3.39
C CYS A 212 23.08 8.32 2.90
N LEU A 213 23.54 9.55 2.64
CA LEU A 213 22.74 10.65 2.08
C LEU A 213 22.87 10.71 0.55
N PRO A 214 21.91 11.33 -0.16
CA PRO A 214 22.06 11.63 -1.58
C PRO A 214 23.15 12.68 -1.81
N GLU A 215 23.64 12.81 -3.04
CA GLU A 215 24.64 13.82 -3.42
C GLU A 215 24.13 15.25 -3.18
N TYR A 216 22.85 15.46 -3.50
CA TYR A 216 22.15 16.72 -3.28
C TYR A 216 21.00 16.50 -2.30
N PHE A 217 20.87 17.40 -1.33
CA PHE A 217 19.78 17.40 -0.36
C PHE A 217 19.49 18.83 0.11
N VAL A 218 18.41 19.02 0.86
CA VAL A 218 17.92 20.36 1.23
C VAL A 218 18.13 20.64 2.72
N VAL A 219 18.60 21.85 3.02
CA VAL A 219 18.94 22.33 4.37
C VAL A 219 18.46 23.78 4.56
N PRO A 220 18.35 24.30 5.80
CA PRO A 220 18.02 25.70 6.02
C PRO A 220 19.07 26.62 5.39
N SER A 221 18.64 27.69 4.72
CA SER A 221 19.55 28.65 4.07
C SER A 221 20.51 29.33 5.05
N SER A 222 20.11 29.44 6.32
CA SER A 222 20.94 30.01 7.38
C SER A 222 22.07 29.10 7.90
N LEU A 223 22.08 27.82 7.52
CA LEU A 223 23.10 26.85 7.92
C LEU A 223 24.19 26.78 6.84
N ALA A 224 25.43 27.15 7.18
CA ALA A 224 26.54 27.22 6.22
C ALA A 224 27.13 25.83 5.90
N ASP A 225 27.70 25.66 4.71
CA ASP A 225 28.33 24.39 4.31
C ASP A 225 29.54 24.01 5.19
N GLN A 226 30.23 24.99 5.79
CA GLN A 226 31.31 24.74 6.75
C GLN A 226 30.79 24.13 8.06
N ASP A 227 29.68 24.68 8.60
CA ASP A 227 28.99 24.11 9.76
C ASP A 227 28.54 22.68 9.44
N LEU A 228 28.02 22.48 8.23
CA LEU A 228 27.59 21.17 7.79
C LEU A 228 28.74 20.15 7.80
N LYS A 229 29.85 20.48 7.14
CA LYS A 229 31.05 19.63 7.14
C LYS A 229 31.53 19.30 8.55
N LEU A 230 31.57 20.30 9.43
CA LEU A 230 32.02 20.17 10.81
C LEU A 230 31.10 19.24 11.62
N TYR A 231 29.79 19.49 11.62
CA TYR A 231 28.85 18.75 12.48
C TYR A 231 28.53 17.35 11.95
N SER A 232 28.76 17.07 10.66
CA SER A 232 28.44 15.77 10.05
C SER A 232 29.02 14.59 10.83
N TYR A 233 30.24 14.71 11.38
CA TYR A 233 30.91 13.66 12.16
C TYR A 233 30.18 13.28 13.45
N SER A 234 29.40 14.21 14.01
CA SER A 234 28.65 14.00 15.24
C SER A 234 27.36 13.21 15.00
N PHE A 235 26.87 13.07 13.77
CA PHE A 235 25.64 12.34 13.45
C PHE A 235 25.89 10.85 13.21
N ILE A 236 24.94 10.01 13.63
CA ILE A 236 24.93 8.60 13.20
C ILE A 236 24.81 8.54 11.67
N GLY A 237 25.62 7.69 11.03
CA GLY A 237 25.74 7.62 9.57
C GLY A 237 26.18 8.92 8.88
N ARG A 238 26.64 9.92 9.63
CA ARG A 238 26.84 11.29 9.16
C ARG A 238 25.58 11.88 8.50
N ARG A 239 24.40 11.45 8.97
CA ARG A 239 23.09 11.82 8.44
C ARG A 239 22.57 13.06 9.14
N MET A 240 22.95 14.17 8.54
CA MET A 240 22.59 15.51 8.92
C MET A 240 21.09 15.78 8.73
N PRO A 241 20.55 16.87 9.29
CA PRO A 241 19.16 17.25 9.06
C PRO A 241 18.85 17.32 7.57
N LEU A 242 17.89 16.51 7.15
CA LEU A 242 17.37 16.42 5.79
C LEU A 242 15.98 17.04 5.77
N TRP A 243 15.80 18.09 5.00
CA TRP A 243 14.47 18.63 4.75
C TRP A 243 13.61 17.64 3.96
N SER A 244 12.37 17.43 4.41
CA SER A 244 11.38 16.58 3.75
C SER A 244 10.33 17.42 3.04
N TRP A 245 9.74 18.42 3.70
CA TRP A 245 8.60 19.17 3.16
C TRP A 245 8.33 20.49 3.91
N ASN A 246 7.62 21.42 3.28
CA ASN A 246 7.17 22.68 3.89
C ASN A 246 5.65 22.85 3.77
N HIS A 247 5.04 23.25 4.88
CA HIS A 247 3.65 23.67 4.94
C HIS A 247 3.48 25.09 4.38
N PRO A 248 2.34 25.41 3.73
CA PRO A 248 2.04 26.78 3.31
C PRO A 248 2.08 27.84 4.41
N ASN A 249 1.96 27.45 5.69
CA ASN A 249 2.09 28.34 6.85
C ASN A 249 3.56 28.61 7.25
N GLY A 250 4.52 27.92 6.63
CA GLY A 250 5.95 28.01 6.89
C GLY A 250 6.55 26.93 7.80
N SER A 251 5.72 26.07 8.41
CA SER A 251 6.17 24.92 9.21
C SER A 251 6.89 23.91 8.33
N ALA A 252 8.08 23.49 8.74
CA ALA A 252 8.90 22.55 7.99
C ALA A 252 8.89 21.16 8.64
N LEU A 253 8.93 20.12 7.81
CA LEU A 253 9.16 18.73 8.22
C LEU A 253 10.62 18.36 7.90
N VAL A 254 11.34 17.91 8.91
CA VAL A 254 12.78 17.61 8.82
C VAL A 254 13.05 16.24 9.41
N ARG A 255 13.93 15.46 8.79
CA ARG A 255 14.41 14.17 9.30
C ARG A 255 15.85 14.32 9.78
N MET A 256 16.17 13.71 10.91
CA MET A 256 17.47 13.89 11.56
C MET A 256 17.89 12.60 12.26
N ALA A 257 19.12 12.15 12.00
CA ALA A 257 19.69 11.03 12.76
C ALA A 257 20.08 11.48 14.18
N ASN A 258 20.26 10.53 15.09
CA ASN A 258 20.76 10.83 16.43
C ASN A 258 22.18 11.41 16.38
N ILE A 259 22.49 12.28 17.34
CA ILE A 259 23.83 12.82 17.56
C ILE A 259 24.58 11.86 18.50
N LYS A 260 25.69 11.28 18.03
CA LYS A 260 26.56 10.35 18.76
C LYS A 260 27.30 11.03 19.91
N ASP A 261 27.74 12.26 19.70
CA ASP A 261 28.55 13.00 20.66
C ASP A 261 27.66 13.66 21.73
N VAL A 262 27.52 12.99 22.87
CA VAL A 262 26.70 13.45 24.01
C VAL A 262 27.16 14.81 24.55
N LEU A 263 28.46 15.12 24.48
CA LEU A 263 29.01 16.38 24.99
C LEU A 263 28.64 17.55 24.07
N GLN A 264 28.65 17.34 22.75
CA GLN A 264 28.30 18.37 21.77
C GLN A 264 26.81 18.38 21.39
N GLN A 265 26.06 17.35 21.77
CA GLN A 265 24.66 17.16 21.39
C GLN A 265 23.82 18.41 21.61
N ARG A 266 23.83 18.99 22.82
CA ARG A 266 23.04 20.20 23.12
C ARG A 266 23.40 21.39 22.23
N ARG A 267 24.70 21.60 21.97
CA ARG A 267 25.19 22.71 21.14
C ARG A 267 24.78 22.55 19.68
N ILE A 268 24.93 21.33 19.14
CA ILE A 268 24.59 21.01 17.76
C ILE A 268 23.07 21.07 17.57
N ASP A 269 22.30 20.48 18.49
CA ASP A 269 20.84 20.54 18.48
C ASP A 269 20.35 21.98 18.52
N GLN A 270 20.89 22.82 19.41
CA GLN A 270 20.52 24.23 19.49
C GLN A 270 20.85 24.97 18.18
N ARG A 271 22.01 24.71 17.57
CA ARG A 271 22.40 25.32 16.29
C ARG A 271 21.43 24.96 15.16
N ILE A 272 21.06 23.69 15.06
CA ILE A 272 20.13 23.18 14.04
C ILE A 272 18.72 23.70 14.29
N CYS A 273 18.20 23.60 15.51
CA CYS A 273 16.87 24.09 15.84
C CYS A 273 16.76 25.60 15.60
N ASN A 274 17.80 26.38 15.92
CA ASN A 274 17.84 27.81 15.61
C ASN A 274 17.81 28.08 14.10
N ALA A 275 18.49 27.26 13.28
CA ALA A 275 18.46 27.40 11.83
C ALA A 275 17.07 27.08 11.25
N ILE A 276 16.40 26.04 11.76
CA ILE A 276 15.02 25.68 11.39
C ILE A 276 14.04 26.76 11.84
N THR A 277 14.16 27.25 13.08
CA THR A 277 13.36 28.36 13.62
C THR A 277 13.47 29.60 12.73
N ARG A 278 14.68 29.95 12.29
CA ARG A 278 14.90 31.09 11.37
C ARG A 278 14.26 30.89 9.99
N SER A 279 14.09 29.66 9.54
CA SER A 279 13.43 29.35 8.27
C SER A 279 11.90 29.50 8.32
N HIS A 280 11.32 29.52 9.52
CA HIS A 280 9.89 29.74 9.72
C HIS A 280 9.58 31.25 9.63
N PRO A 281 8.57 31.69 8.85
CA PRO A 281 8.22 33.12 8.72
C PRO A 281 7.92 33.80 10.06
N LEU A 282 7.22 33.10 10.95
CA LEU A 282 6.90 33.55 12.31
C LEU A 282 8.00 33.24 13.35
N ARG A 283 9.14 32.67 12.94
CA ARG A 283 10.18 32.17 13.85
C ARG A 283 9.65 31.27 14.97
N SER A 284 8.71 30.41 14.61
CA SER A 284 8.08 29.46 15.51
C SER A 284 9.09 28.43 16.02
N ASP A 285 8.88 27.96 17.24
CA ASP A 285 9.70 26.92 17.86
C ASP A 285 9.65 25.60 17.06
N VAL A 286 10.59 24.71 17.37
CA VAL A 286 10.72 23.40 16.73
C VAL A 286 10.26 22.30 17.68
N TYR A 287 9.35 21.46 17.20
CA TYR A 287 8.93 20.24 17.90
C TYR A 287 9.77 19.05 17.45
N LYS A 288 10.50 18.41 18.37
CA LYS A 288 11.29 17.20 18.07
C LYS A 288 10.51 15.95 18.51
N SER A 289 10.31 15.02 17.58
CA SER A 289 9.67 13.73 17.83
C SER A 289 10.71 12.61 17.76
N ASP A 290 10.96 11.96 18.89
CA ASP A 290 11.83 10.78 18.99
C ASP A 290 11.05 9.51 18.62
N LEU A 291 11.27 9.01 17.40
CA LEU A 291 10.51 7.89 16.84
C LEU A 291 10.85 6.56 17.49
N ASP A 292 12.10 6.37 17.94
CA ASP A 292 12.55 5.14 18.59
C ASP A 292 11.82 4.90 19.92
N LYS A 293 11.32 5.98 20.55
CA LYS A 293 10.52 5.92 21.78
C LYS A 293 9.01 5.80 21.54
N CYS A 294 8.51 6.34 20.43
CA CYS A 294 7.08 6.50 20.19
C CYS A 294 6.47 5.35 19.37
N LEU A 295 7.30 4.63 18.60
CA LEU A 295 6.84 3.69 17.57
C LEU A 295 7.54 2.34 17.73
N PRO A 296 6.91 1.24 17.26
CA PRO A 296 7.53 -0.08 17.30
C PRO A 296 8.78 -0.13 16.42
N ASN A 297 9.80 -0.83 16.89
CA ASN A 297 11.05 -0.98 16.14
C ASN A 297 10.91 -1.98 14.97
N ILE A 298 11.91 -2.02 14.09
CA ILE A 298 11.87 -2.84 12.87
C ILE A 298 11.75 -4.35 13.15
N GLN A 299 12.30 -4.85 14.27
CA GLN A 299 12.23 -6.26 14.66
C GLN A 299 10.84 -6.64 15.18
N GLU A 300 10.21 -5.75 15.96
CA GLU A 300 8.83 -5.93 16.41
C GLU A 300 7.87 -5.97 15.22
N ILE A 301 8.08 -5.10 14.24
CA ILE A 301 7.31 -5.04 13.00
C ILE A 301 7.49 -6.34 12.18
N GLN A 302 8.71 -6.84 12.07
CA GLN A 302 8.99 -8.13 11.40
C GLN A 302 8.30 -9.29 12.11
N ALA A 303 8.36 -9.34 13.44
CA ALA A 303 7.70 -10.40 14.22
C ALA A 303 6.17 -10.36 14.08
N ALA A 304 5.58 -9.16 14.07
CA ALA A 304 4.15 -8.98 13.83
C ALA A 304 3.72 -9.48 12.45
N HIS A 305 4.52 -9.18 11.42
CA HIS A 305 4.26 -9.64 10.06
C HIS A 305 4.42 -11.15 9.88
N ILE A 306 5.41 -11.78 10.51
CA ILE A 306 5.54 -13.24 10.49
C ILE A 306 4.28 -13.90 11.07
N LYS A 307 3.79 -13.39 12.21
CA LYS A 307 2.54 -13.88 12.83
C LYS A 307 1.33 -13.66 11.93
N LEU A 308 1.21 -12.48 11.31
CA LEU A 308 0.13 -12.18 10.36
C LEU A 308 0.17 -13.13 9.16
N LYS A 309 1.34 -13.33 8.58
CA LYS A 309 1.53 -14.23 7.44
C LYS A 309 1.16 -15.66 7.81
N GLN A 310 1.62 -16.17 8.95
CA GLN A 310 1.21 -17.48 9.45
C GLN A 310 -0.32 -17.55 9.56
N LEU A 311 -0.96 -16.57 10.19
CA LEU A 311 -2.41 -16.52 10.34
C LEU A 311 -3.15 -16.52 8.98
N CYS A 312 -2.65 -15.79 7.98
CA CYS A 312 -3.30 -15.71 6.67
C CYS A 312 -3.08 -16.95 5.79
N VAL A 313 -2.18 -17.84 6.18
CA VAL A 313 -1.70 -18.96 5.38
C VAL A 313 -1.93 -20.33 6.06
N ASN A 314 -2.35 -20.35 7.33
CA ASN A 314 -2.60 -21.56 8.09
C ASN A 314 -3.77 -22.39 7.54
N GLU A 315 -3.58 -23.71 7.49
CA GLU A 315 -4.62 -24.72 7.27
C GLU A 315 -4.59 -25.76 8.39
N PRO A 316 -5.76 -26.30 8.82
CA PRO A 316 -7.10 -26.03 8.34
C PRO A 316 -7.71 -24.74 8.93
N PHE A 317 -8.43 -23.97 8.09
CA PHE A 317 -9.04 -22.69 8.47
C PHE A 317 -10.16 -22.85 9.51
N ASP A 318 -10.88 -23.97 9.49
CA ASP A 318 -12.06 -24.24 10.32
C ASP A 318 -11.77 -24.15 11.84
N GLU A 319 -10.59 -24.59 12.28
CA GLU A 319 -10.17 -24.50 13.69
C GLU A 319 -9.78 -23.07 14.10
N THR A 320 -9.47 -22.21 13.12
CA THR A 320 -8.98 -20.85 13.34
C THR A 320 -10.07 -19.78 13.23
N GLU A 321 -11.22 -20.09 12.62
CA GLU A 321 -12.30 -19.13 12.38
C GLU A 321 -12.89 -18.56 13.68
N GLU A 322 -13.20 -19.41 14.67
CA GLU A 322 -13.77 -18.98 15.96
C GLU A 322 -12.85 -18.03 16.73
N LYS A 323 -11.54 -18.18 16.53
CA LYS A 323 -10.50 -17.37 17.20
C LYS A 323 -9.93 -16.29 16.29
N TRP A 324 -10.45 -16.12 15.06
CA TRP A 324 -9.84 -15.28 14.03
C TRP A 324 -9.49 -13.88 14.51
N LEU A 325 -10.46 -13.18 15.10
CA LEU A 325 -10.27 -11.81 15.59
C LEU A 325 -9.23 -11.73 16.71
N SER A 326 -9.28 -12.68 17.65
CA SER A 326 -8.29 -12.75 18.74
C SER A 326 -6.89 -13.10 18.22
N SER A 327 -6.78 -14.01 17.26
CA SER A 327 -5.52 -14.37 16.61
C SER A 327 -4.94 -13.20 15.82
N LEU A 328 -5.80 -12.45 15.10
CA LEU A 328 -5.42 -11.25 14.38
C LEU A 328 -4.91 -10.16 15.33
N GLU A 329 -5.61 -9.92 16.44
CA GLU A 329 -5.16 -9.00 17.49
C GLU A 329 -3.80 -9.42 18.07
N ASN A 330 -3.60 -10.71 18.32
CA ASN A 330 -2.34 -11.28 18.80
C ASN A 330 -1.15 -11.10 17.83
N THR A 331 -1.40 -10.80 16.55
CA THR A 331 -0.33 -10.43 15.61
C THR A 331 0.27 -9.06 15.90
N ARG A 332 -0.50 -8.15 16.51
CA ARG A 332 -0.19 -6.71 16.68
C ARG A 332 0.00 -5.91 15.38
N TRP A 333 -0.25 -6.50 14.22
CA TRP A 333 -0.05 -5.81 12.93
C TRP A 333 -0.93 -4.55 12.79
N LEU A 334 -2.23 -4.71 13.00
CA LEU A 334 -3.18 -3.58 12.93
C LEU A 334 -2.98 -2.57 14.07
N GLU A 335 -2.47 -3.02 15.23
CA GLU A 335 -2.09 -2.15 16.33
C GLU A 335 -0.94 -1.21 15.92
N TYR A 336 0.09 -1.75 15.26
CA TYR A 336 1.22 -0.97 14.78
C TYR A 336 0.84 -0.02 13.64
N ILE A 337 -0.02 -0.45 12.69
CA ILE A 337 -0.59 0.45 11.68
C ILE A 337 -1.30 1.64 12.35
N ARG A 338 -2.14 1.35 13.35
CA ARG A 338 -2.84 2.39 14.10
C ARG A 338 -1.86 3.31 14.84
N ALA A 339 -0.77 2.78 15.42
CA ALA A 339 0.24 3.56 16.10
C ALA A 339 0.93 4.55 15.16
N PHE A 340 1.35 4.12 13.96
CA PHE A 340 1.95 5.00 12.95
C PHE A 340 0.98 6.07 12.44
N LEU A 341 -0.27 5.69 12.15
CA LEU A 341 -1.31 6.63 11.73
C LEU A 341 -1.63 7.66 12.83
N LYS A 342 -1.74 7.21 14.08
CA LYS A 342 -1.97 8.08 15.24
C LYS A 342 -0.83 9.08 15.41
N HIS A 343 0.41 8.59 15.52
CA HIS A 343 1.57 9.44 15.72
C HIS A 343 1.74 10.46 14.59
N SER A 344 1.54 10.03 13.34
CA SER A 344 1.59 10.94 12.18
C SER A 344 0.50 12.00 12.24
N ALA A 345 -0.72 11.66 12.63
CA ALA A 345 -1.83 12.62 12.79
C ALA A 345 -1.56 13.65 13.91
N GLU A 346 -0.92 13.23 15.00
CA GLU A 346 -0.51 14.13 16.09
C GLU A 346 0.56 15.13 15.61
N LEU A 347 1.51 14.69 14.79
CA LEU A 347 2.51 15.57 14.18
C LEU A 347 1.92 16.50 13.12
N VAL A 348 0.91 16.03 12.37
CA VAL A 348 0.11 16.89 11.49
C VAL A 348 -0.57 17.99 12.30
N TYR A 349 -1.15 17.68 13.48
CA TYR A 349 -1.71 18.70 14.37
C TYR A 349 -0.67 19.73 14.81
N MET A 350 0.57 19.31 15.11
CA MET A 350 1.64 20.25 15.45
C MET A 350 1.95 21.20 14.29
N MET A 351 2.01 20.72 13.06
CA MET A 351 2.30 21.55 11.88
C MET A 351 1.11 22.43 11.45
N GLU A 352 -0.09 21.85 11.37
CA GLU A 352 -1.29 22.52 10.85
C GLU A 352 -1.92 23.46 11.89
N CYS A 353 -2.08 23.00 13.14
CA CYS A 353 -2.79 23.77 14.16
C CYS A 353 -1.88 24.60 15.06
N LYS A 354 -0.68 24.11 15.40
CA LYS A 354 0.27 24.84 16.26
C LYS A 354 1.27 25.68 15.46
N HIS A 355 1.34 25.50 14.15
CA HIS A 355 2.28 26.21 13.27
C HIS A 355 3.73 26.10 13.75
N VAL A 356 4.14 24.89 14.14
CA VAL A 356 5.53 24.58 14.52
C VAL A 356 6.18 23.65 13.50
N SER A 357 7.47 23.87 13.25
CA SER A 357 8.27 22.94 12.45
C SER A 357 8.51 21.64 13.25
N VAL A 358 8.46 20.50 12.57
CA VAL A 358 8.63 19.17 13.17
C VAL A 358 9.94 18.54 12.72
N VAL A 359 10.73 18.06 13.67
CA VAL A 359 11.93 17.25 13.44
C VAL A 359 11.64 15.81 13.87
N LEU A 360 11.70 14.88 12.92
CA LEU A 360 11.65 13.45 13.15
C LEU A 360 13.05 12.95 13.46
N GLN A 361 13.25 12.48 14.68
CA GLN A 361 14.51 11.97 15.17
C GLN A 361 14.44 10.45 15.33
N GLU A 362 15.43 9.76 14.78
CA GLU A 362 15.57 8.30 14.79
C GLU A 362 17.08 7.99 14.81
N GLU A 363 17.49 6.84 15.35
CA GLU A 363 18.90 6.45 15.46
C GLU A 363 19.70 6.70 14.18
N GLU A 364 19.37 6.02 13.08
CA GLU A 364 20.01 6.25 11.79
C GLU A 364 19.21 7.19 10.88
N GLY A 365 17.93 7.45 11.17
CA GLY A 365 17.08 8.27 10.29
C GLY A 365 16.85 7.64 8.91
N ARG A 366 16.74 6.31 8.84
CA ARG A 366 16.63 5.53 7.60
C ARG A 366 15.45 4.57 7.55
N ASP A 367 14.73 4.33 8.65
CA ASP A 367 13.62 3.38 8.72
C ASP A 367 12.32 4.09 9.08
N LEU A 368 12.01 4.21 10.38
CA LEU A 368 10.75 4.74 10.91
C LEU A 368 10.48 6.17 10.42
N SER A 369 11.53 6.98 10.29
CA SER A 369 11.42 8.35 9.78
C SER A 369 10.94 8.42 8.33
N CYS A 370 11.25 7.42 7.49
CA CYS A 370 10.73 7.35 6.11
C CYS A 370 9.21 7.23 6.11
N LEU A 371 8.69 6.31 6.94
CA LEU A 371 7.26 6.03 7.06
C LEU A 371 6.53 7.24 7.63
N ALA A 372 6.96 7.75 8.79
CA ALA A 372 6.32 8.88 9.44
C ALA A 372 6.34 10.14 8.56
N ALA A 373 7.49 10.46 7.93
CA ALA A 373 7.58 11.63 7.05
C ALA A 373 6.65 11.51 5.83
N SER A 374 6.53 10.30 5.27
CA SER A 374 5.67 10.04 4.12
C SER A 374 4.19 10.13 4.48
N LEU A 375 3.77 9.59 5.63
CA LEU A 375 2.37 9.68 6.07
C LEU A 375 1.94 11.12 6.38
N ILE A 376 2.78 11.90 7.07
CA ILE A 376 2.53 13.32 7.32
C ILE A 376 2.34 14.07 5.99
N GLN A 377 3.21 13.81 5.02
CA GLN A 377 3.14 14.40 3.68
C GLN A 377 1.86 13.98 2.91
N VAL A 378 1.46 12.71 2.95
CA VAL A 378 0.20 12.23 2.33
C VAL A 378 -1.03 12.87 2.97
N MET A 379 -1.01 13.05 4.31
CA MET A 379 -2.09 13.69 5.06
C MET A 379 -2.22 15.20 4.75
N LEU A 380 -1.09 15.90 4.58
CA LEU A 380 -1.06 17.36 4.40
C LEU A 380 -1.17 17.80 2.93
N ASP A 381 -0.52 17.09 2.00
CA ASP A 381 -0.31 17.57 0.64
C ASP A 381 -1.07 16.71 -0.39
N PRO A 382 -2.12 17.25 -1.06
CA PRO A 382 -2.85 16.52 -2.11
C PRO A 382 -1.99 16.11 -3.30
N TYR A 383 -0.84 16.76 -3.56
CA TYR A 383 0.05 16.33 -4.62
C TYR A 383 0.49 14.87 -4.41
N PHE A 384 0.82 14.48 -3.18
CA PHE A 384 1.26 13.12 -2.86
C PHE A 384 0.13 12.07 -2.87
N ARG A 385 -1.12 12.49 -3.13
CA ARG A 385 -2.27 11.61 -3.36
C ARG A 385 -2.55 11.37 -4.85
N THR A 386 -1.77 12.01 -5.74
CA THR A 386 -1.71 11.71 -7.17
C THR A 386 -0.74 10.56 -7.45
N ILE A 387 -0.86 9.87 -8.58
CA ILE A 387 0.08 8.81 -8.97
C ILE A 387 1.51 9.36 -9.04
N VAL A 388 1.72 10.44 -9.80
CA VAL A 388 3.06 11.04 -9.99
C VAL A 388 3.61 11.58 -8.67
N GLY A 389 2.77 12.25 -7.87
CA GLY A 389 3.21 12.75 -6.58
C GLY A 389 3.54 11.63 -5.60
N PHE A 390 2.77 10.55 -5.54
CA PHE A 390 3.08 9.41 -4.67
C PHE A 390 4.38 8.71 -5.07
N GLN A 391 4.65 8.57 -6.38
CA GLN A 391 5.94 8.08 -6.88
C GLN A 391 7.08 9.02 -6.50
N SER A 392 6.88 10.34 -6.67
CA SER A 392 7.83 11.39 -6.24
C SER A 392 8.11 11.32 -4.74
N LEU A 393 7.10 11.06 -3.91
CA LEU A 393 7.24 10.92 -2.47
C LEU A 393 8.11 9.71 -2.12
N ILE A 394 7.83 8.54 -2.70
CA ILE A 394 8.60 7.32 -2.44
C ILE A 394 10.04 7.49 -2.93
N GLN A 395 10.22 8.05 -4.12
CA GLN A 395 11.52 8.32 -4.68
C GLN A 395 12.35 9.25 -3.77
N LYS A 396 11.74 10.32 -3.23
CA LYS A 396 12.40 11.26 -2.31
C LYS A 396 12.68 10.64 -0.94
N GLU A 397 11.64 10.18 -0.25
CA GLU A 397 11.68 9.82 1.17
C GLU A 397 12.21 8.40 1.45
N TRP A 398 12.17 7.51 0.47
CA TRP A 398 12.63 6.13 0.63
C TRP A 398 13.88 5.88 -0.18
N VAL A 399 13.85 6.12 -1.49
CA VAL A 399 14.97 5.75 -2.37
C VAL A 399 16.16 6.70 -2.16
N MET A 400 15.96 8.00 -2.36
CA MET A 400 17.05 8.98 -2.28
C MET A 400 17.47 9.28 -0.84
N ALA A 401 16.52 9.24 0.11
CA ALA A 401 16.86 9.34 1.52
C ALA A 401 17.59 8.10 2.07
N GLY A 402 17.74 7.00 1.31
CA GLY A 402 18.59 5.87 1.67
C GLY A 402 17.93 4.84 2.60
N TYR A 403 16.63 4.56 2.41
CA TYR A 403 15.99 3.39 3.01
C TYR A 403 16.67 2.11 2.52
N GLN A 404 16.88 1.18 3.43
CA GLN A 404 17.73 -0.01 3.21
C GLN A 404 16.97 -1.13 2.47
N PHE A 405 16.48 -0.89 1.25
CA PHE A 405 15.63 -1.84 0.53
C PHE A 405 16.25 -3.23 0.39
N LEU A 406 17.54 -3.32 0.03
CA LEU A 406 18.23 -4.60 -0.15
C LEU A 406 18.18 -5.46 1.13
N ASP A 407 18.47 -4.84 2.26
CA ASP A 407 18.53 -5.50 3.57
C ASP A 407 17.13 -5.77 4.14
N ARG A 408 16.20 -4.82 3.98
CA ARG A 408 14.84 -4.88 4.52
C ARG A 408 13.96 -5.85 3.74
N CYS A 409 14.12 -5.90 2.41
CA CYS A 409 13.49 -6.90 1.56
C CYS A 409 14.25 -8.24 1.57
N ASN A 410 15.42 -8.31 2.20
CA ASN A 410 16.26 -9.50 2.34
C ASN A 410 16.46 -10.26 1.01
N HIS A 411 16.85 -9.56 -0.05
CA HIS A 411 17.06 -10.17 -1.38
C HIS A 411 18.25 -11.13 -1.41
N LEU A 412 19.26 -10.91 -0.54
CA LEU A 412 20.45 -11.76 -0.44
C LEU A 412 20.34 -12.87 0.63
N LYS A 413 19.21 -12.95 1.36
CA LYS A 413 18.96 -13.98 2.39
C LYS A 413 20.02 -14.05 3.50
N ARG A 414 20.55 -12.89 3.87
CA ARG A 414 21.66 -12.73 4.83
C ARG A 414 21.37 -11.69 5.92
N SER A 415 20.29 -10.95 5.80
CA SER A 415 20.00 -9.82 6.67
C SER A 415 19.13 -10.25 7.85
N ASP A 416 19.67 -10.12 9.06
CA ASP A 416 18.88 -10.20 10.30
C ASP A 416 18.00 -8.95 10.52
N LYS A 417 18.07 -7.99 9.60
CA LYS A 417 17.32 -6.74 9.61
C LYS A 417 16.20 -6.72 8.56
N GLU A 418 15.70 -7.89 8.15
CA GLU A 418 14.48 -8.00 7.33
C GLU A 418 13.32 -7.32 8.06
N SER A 419 12.56 -6.48 7.35
CA SER A 419 11.39 -5.82 7.93
C SER A 419 10.43 -5.33 6.83
N PRO A 420 9.12 -5.56 6.95
CA PRO A 420 8.11 -5.15 5.99
C PRO A 420 7.70 -3.68 6.19
N LEU A 421 8.62 -2.79 6.58
CA LEU A 421 8.27 -1.41 6.91
C LEU A 421 7.70 -0.66 5.69
N PHE A 422 8.19 -0.96 4.48
CA PHE A 422 7.60 -0.43 3.25
C PHE A 422 6.18 -0.94 3.02
N LEU A 423 5.88 -2.21 3.36
CA LEU A 423 4.50 -2.72 3.32
C LEU A 423 3.61 -2.05 4.37
N MET A 424 4.11 -1.86 5.59
CA MET A 424 3.42 -1.16 6.66
C MET A 424 3.02 0.26 6.21
N PHE A 425 3.93 0.96 5.53
CA PHE A 425 3.65 2.26 4.93
C PHE A 425 2.52 2.17 3.89
N LEU A 426 2.60 1.23 2.95
CA LEU A 426 1.56 1.05 1.93
C LEU A 426 0.20 0.68 2.56
N ASP A 427 0.18 -0.12 3.61
CA ASP A 427 -1.04 -0.45 4.37
C ASP A 427 -1.59 0.81 5.06
N CYS A 428 -0.76 1.61 5.74
CA CYS A 428 -1.20 2.88 6.32
C CYS A 428 -1.79 3.83 5.26
N VAL A 429 -1.21 3.91 4.06
CA VAL A 429 -1.77 4.68 2.94
C VAL A 429 -3.07 4.06 2.44
N TRP A 430 -3.16 2.73 2.39
CA TRP A 430 -4.40 2.03 2.06
C TRP A 430 -5.52 2.32 3.07
N GLN A 431 -5.24 2.39 4.38
CA GLN A 431 -6.23 2.80 5.38
C GLN A 431 -6.78 4.22 5.08
N LEU A 432 -5.91 5.15 4.66
CA LEU A 432 -6.34 6.50 4.27
C LEU A 432 -7.15 6.48 2.97
N LEU A 433 -6.74 5.69 1.97
CA LEU A 433 -7.46 5.50 0.71
C LEU A 433 -8.86 4.93 0.96
N GLU A 434 -8.98 3.92 1.83
CA GLU A 434 -10.24 3.27 2.18
C GLU A 434 -11.21 4.22 2.92
N GLN A 435 -10.68 5.09 3.78
CA GLN A 435 -11.48 6.10 4.49
C GLN A 435 -11.84 7.31 3.61
N TYR A 436 -10.98 7.66 2.64
CA TYR A 436 -11.13 8.83 1.77
C TYR A 436 -10.95 8.50 0.28
N PRO A 437 -11.76 7.60 -0.32
CA PRO A 437 -11.51 7.10 -1.66
C PRO A 437 -11.51 8.21 -2.72
N ALA A 438 -12.32 9.26 -2.56
CA ALA A 438 -12.36 10.35 -3.52
C ALA A 438 -11.12 11.28 -3.49
N ALA A 439 -10.24 11.13 -2.51
CA ALA A 439 -9.09 12.01 -2.29
C ALA A 439 -7.79 11.52 -2.98
N PHE A 440 -7.77 10.27 -3.47
CA PHE A 440 -6.59 9.61 -4.02
C PHE A 440 -6.81 9.24 -5.48
N GLU A 441 -5.87 9.62 -6.34
CA GLU A 441 -5.90 9.30 -7.77
C GLU A 441 -5.62 7.81 -8.02
N PHE A 442 -4.79 7.19 -7.18
CA PHE A 442 -4.40 5.81 -7.34
C PHE A 442 -5.36 4.84 -6.63
N SER A 443 -5.46 3.64 -7.17
CA SER A 443 -6.27 2.54 -6.63
C SER A 443 -5.50 1.70 -5.62
N GLU A 444 -6.22 0.86 -4.87
CA GLU A 444 -5.64 -0.20 -4.05
C GLU A 444 -4.78 -1.18 -4.88
N VAL A 445 -5.18 -1.47 -6.13
CA VAL A 445 -4.42 -2.32 -7.05
C VAL A 445 -3.03 -1.73 -7.32
N TYR A 446 -2.93 -0.42 -7.48
CA TYR A 446 -1.65 0.25 -7.66
C TYR A 446 -0.71 0.04 -6.46
N LEU A 447 -1.23 0.16 -5.22
CA LEU A 447 -0.45 -0.07 -4.01
C LEU A 447 0.03 -1.52 -3.91
N THR A 448 -0.84 -2.49 -4.24
CA THR A 448 -0.50 -3.92 -4.26
C THR A 448 0.57 -4.24 -5.31
N ILE A 449 0.45 -3.69 -6.51
CA ILE A 449 1.44 -3.88 -7.59
C ILE A 449 2.77 -3.24 -7.23
N LEU A 450 2.77 -2.06 -6.62
CA LEU A 450 3.98 -1.40 -6.16
C LEU A 450 4.75 -2.25 -5.12
N TYR A 451 4.00 -2.87 -4.20
CA TYR A 451 4.56 -3.83 -3.25
C TYR A 451 5.18 -5.06 -3.96
N ASP A 452 4.56 -5.57 -5.01
CA ASP A 452 5.11 -6.67 -5.81
C ASP A 452 6.38 -6.27 -6.55
N SER A 453 6.37 -5.09 -7.19
CA SER A 453 7.50 -4.58 -7.94
C SER A 453 8.74 -4.36 -7.07
N ALA A 454 8.57 -4.07 -5.77
CA ALA A 454 9.67 -4.02 -4.79
C ALA A 454 10.38 -5.37 -4.57
N ARG A 455 9.80 -6.49 -5.05
CA ARG A 455 10.42 -7.82 -5.02
C ARG A 455 10.98 -8.27 -6.35
N ILE A 456 10.71 -7.54 -7.43
CA ILE A 456 11.23 -7.90 -8.74
C ILE A 456 12.64 -7.33 -8.84
N SER A 457 13.64 -8.21 -8.86
CA SER A 457 15.07 -7.85 -8.92
C SER A 457 15.50 -7.43 -10.33
N LEU A 458 14.74 -6.54 -10.95
CA LEU A 458 15.02 -5.92 -12.25
C LEU A 458 15.18 -4.41 -12.10
N PHE A 459 14.35 -3.78 -11.26
CA PHE A 459 14.28 -2.33 -11.15
C PHE A 459 15.27 -1.80 -10.13
N GLY A 460 16.13 -0.86 -10.56
CA GLY A 460 17.13 -0.25 -9.67
C GLY A 460 16.53 0.58 -8.54
N THR A 461 15.26 0.98 -8.65
CA THR A 461 14.56 1.82 -7.67
C THR A 461 14.55 1.22 -6.26
N PHE A 462 14.37 -0.10 -6.13
CA PHE A 462 14.24 -0.80 -4.83
C PHE A 462 15.33 -1.86 -4.61
N LEU A 463 16.44 -1.78 -5.34
CA LEU A 463 17.47 -2.82 -5.35
C LEU A 463 18.61 -2.57 -4.35
N PHE A 464 18.82 -1.32 -3.93
CA PHE A 464 20.00 -0.89 -3.16
C PHE A 464 19.60 -0.29 -1.81
N ASN A 465 20.54 -0.25 -0.86
CA ASN A 465 20.34 0.36 0.45
C ASN A 465 20.52 1.88 0.46
N CYS A 466 21.20 2.44 -0.54
CA CYS A 466 21.34 3.89 -0.73
C CYS A 466 21.85 4.23 -2.15
N PRO A 467 21.72 5.49 -2.59
CA PRO A 467 22.26 5.94 -3.89
C PRO A 467 23.77 5.69 -4.05
N HIS A 468 24.55 5.81 -2.98
CA HIS A 468 25.98 5.52 -3.00
C HIS A 468 26.28 4.06 -3.32
N GLN A 469 25.59 3.11 -2.67
CA GLN A 469 25.77 1.68 -2.93
C GLN A 469 25.46 1.37 -4.39
N ARG A 470 24.38 1.93 -4.95
CA ARG A 470 24.06 1.79 -6.36
C ARG A 470 25.22 2.22 -7.27
N VAL A 471 25.80 3.39 -7.03
CA VAL A 471 26.92 3.91 -7.84
C VAL A 471 28.17 3.02 -7.70
N LYS A 472 28.50 2.62 -6.46
CA LYS A 472 29.64 1.75 -6.18
C LYS A 472 29.52 0.42 -6.92
N GLU A 473 28.42 -0.29 -6.74
CA GLU A 473 28.17 -1.62 -7.31
C GLU A 473 28.05 -1.56 -8.84
N SER A 474 27.48 -0.47 -9.37
CA SER A 474 27.47 -0.21 -10.81
C SER A 474 28.87 -0.11 -11.39
N THR A 475 29.75 0.62 -10.71
CA THR A 475 31.12 0.87 -11.16
C THR A 475 31.92 -0.42 -11.11
N GLU A 476 31.83 -1.16 -10.00
CA GLU A 476 32.50 -2.45 -9.82
C GLU A 476 32.06 -3.48 -10.87
N PHE A 477 30.76 -3.57 -11.15
CA PHE A 477 30.23 -4.45 -12.20
C PHE A 477 30.67 -4.01 -13.60
N ALA A 478 30.63 -2.72 -13.90
CA ALA A 478 31.06 -2.21 -15.21
C ALA A 478 32.54 -2.53 -15.47
N ILE A 479 33.41 -2.38 -14.46
CA ILE A 479 34.81 -2.77 -14.54
C ILE A 479 34.94 -4.28 -14.77
N SER A 480 34.23 -5.11 -13.99
CA SER A 480 34.36 -6.57 -14.09
C SER A 480 33.88 -7.13 -15.44
N LYS A 481 32.92 -6.46 -16.08
CA LYS A 481 32.36 -6.82 -17.39
C LYS A 481 32.95 -6.04 -18.57
N ASN A 482 33.94 -5.17 -18.36
CA ASN A 482 34.53 -4.30 -19.38
C ASN A 482 33.47 -3.43 -20.12
N ILE A 483 32.50 -2.89 -19.38
CA ILE A 483 31.49 -1.97 -19.89
C ILE A 483 32.04 -0.53 -19.87
N GLN A 484 31.98 0.16 -21.01
CA GLN A 484 32.35 1.57 -21.09
C GLN A 484 31.14 2.45 -20.75
N LEU A 485 31.22 3.16 -19.62
CA LEU A 485 30.13 4.01 -19.11
C LEU A 485 30.08 5.42 -19.75
N GLY A 486 31.13 5.86 -20.45
CA GLY A 486 31.20 7.22 -20.98
C GLY A 486 31.11 8.27 -19.87
N ASP A 487 30.24 9.27 -20.04
CA ASP A 487 29.99 10.35 -19.07
C ASP A 487 29.00 9.94 -17.94
N GLU A 488 28.49 8.70 -17.96
CA GLU A 488 27.54 8.25 -16.96
C GLU A 488 28.21 7.91 -15.62
N LYS A 489 27.60 8.36 -14.50
CA LYS A 489 28.08 8.05 -13.15
C LYS A 489 27.93 6.56 -12.75
N GLY A 490 27.34 5.72 -13.58
CA GLY A 490 27.07 4.31 -13.31
C GLY A 490 26.11 3.69 -14.32
N LEU A 491 25.79 2.41 -14.13
CA LEU A 491 24.87 1.65 -14.95
C LEU A 491 23.44 2.19 -14.84
N ARG A 492 22.74 2.22 -15.98
CA ARG A 492 21.33 2.60 -16.06
C ARG A 492 20.42 1.40 -15.83
N PHE A 493 20.00 1.21 -14.58
CA PHE A 493 18.97 0.24 -14.25
C PHE A 493 17.58 0.75 -14.64
N PRO A 494 16.67 -0.15 -15.09
CA PRO A 494 15.27 0.19 -15.30
C PRO A 494 14.65 0.82 -14.06
N CYS A 495 13.83 1.84 -14.27
CA CYS A 495 13.09 2.49 -13.22
C CYS A 495 11.73 1.80 -13.03
N VAL A 496 11.32 1.53 -11.78
CA VAL A 496 10.02 0.90 -11.51
C VAL A 496 8.84 1.78 -11.97
N TRP A 497 9.05 3.10 -12.04
CA TRP A 497 8.05 4.08 -12.49
C TRP A 497 7.76 3.98 -13.99
N ASP A 498 8.62 3.31 -14.76
CA ASP A 498 8.29 2.92 -16.13
C ASP A 498 7.40 1.67 -16.15
N TRP A 499 6.13 1.90 -15.82
CA TRP A 499 5.12 0.86 -15.77
C TRP A 499 4.88 0.18 -17.12
N SER A 500 5.33 0.77 -18.23
CA SER A 500 5.19 0.15 -19.55
C SER A 500 6.04 -1.12 -19.71
N LEU A 501 7.10 -1.26 -18.91
CA LEU A 501 7.92 -2.47 -18.85
C LEU A 501 7.20 -3.64 -18.16
N GLN A 502 6.22 -3.33 -17.29
CA GLN A 502 5.54 -4.33 -16.49
C GLN A 502 4.12 -4.62 -16.97
N PHE A 503 3.44 -3.64 -17.56
CA PHE A 503 2.01 -3.73 -17.83
C PHE A 503 1.63 -3.04 -19.14
N THR A 504 0.61 -3.59 -19.79
CA THR A 504 0.03 -2.98 -21.00
C THR A 504 -0.65 -1.65 -20.66
N SER A 505 -0.87 -0.79 -21.67
CA SER A 505 -1.64 0.44 -21.48
C SER A 505 -3.05 0.20 -20.93
N ARG A 506 -3.67 -0.95 -21.24
CA ARG A 506 -4.99 -1.33 -20.71
C ARG A 506 -4.90 -1.65 -19.22
N ASP A 507 -3.94 -2.46 -18.81
CA ASP A 507 -3.77 -2.85 -17.40
C ASP A 507 -3.38 -1.66 -16.51
N ARG A 508 -2.59 -0.71 -17.05
CA ARG A 508 -2.24 0.52 -16.35
C ARG A 508 -3.46 1.40 -16.01
N LEU A 509 -4.59 1.25 -16.70
CA LEU A 509 -5.83 1.95 -16.33
C LEU A 509 -6.35 1.52 -14.93
N LEU A 510 -6.02 0.30 -14.50
CA LEU A 510 -6.40 -0.20 -13.17
C LEU A 510 -5.68 0.53 -12.04
N PHE A 511 -4.61 1.28 -12.34
CA PHE A 511 -3.91 2.07 -11.34
C PHE A 511 -4.71 3.29 -10.91
N HIS A 512 -5.64 3.74 -11.75
CA HIS A 512 -6.47 4.90 -11.46
C HIS A 512 -7.71 4.50 -10.67
N ASN A 513 -8.02 5.30 -9.67
CA ASN A 513 -9.22 5.22 -8.88
C ASN A 513 -10.34 6.04 -9.55
N PRO A 514 -11.44 5.41 -10.01
CA PRO A 514 -12.53 6.13 -10.67
C PRO A 514 -13.32 7.07 -9.74
N LEU A 515 -13.16 6.93 -8.41
CA LEU A 515 -13.80 7.81 -7.43
C LEU A 515 -13.02 9.10 -7.20
N TYR A 516 -11.79 9.21 -7.72
CA TYR A 516 -10.94 10.36 -7.52
C TYR A 516 -11.58 11.65 -8.04
N ILE A 517 -11.73 12.62 -7.14
CA ILE A 517 -12.16 13.97 -7.49
C ILE A 517 -10.90 14.81 -7.55
N GLY A 518 -10.38 15.07 -8.75
CA GLY A 518 -9.19 15.90 -8.94
C GLY A 518 -9.46 17.39 -8.76
N LYS A 519 -8.41 18.16 -8.41
CA LYS A 519 -8.47 19.63 -8.49
C LYS A 519 -8.62 19.99 -9.97
N SER A 520 -9.74 20.60 -10.36
CA SER A 520 -9.90 21.12 -11.72
C SER A 520 -8.73 22.05 -12.05
N ALA A 521 -7.83 21.63 -12.94
CA ALA A 521 -6.78 22.50 -13.43
C ALA A 521 -7.45 23.71 -14.10
N PRO A 522 -7.03 24.96 -13.81
CA PRO A 522 -7.46 26.10 -14.61
C PRO A 522 -6.88 25.92 -16.02
N SER A 523 -7.69 25.49 -16.98
CA SER A 523 -7.30 25.46 -18.38
C SER A 523 -7.40 26.88 -18.96
N VAL A 524 -6.26 27.42 -19.38
CA VAL A 524 -6.22 28.68 -20.13
C VAL A 524 -6.53 28.35 -21.59
N HIS A 525 -7.69 28.80 -22.06
CA HIS A 525 -7.99 28.87 -23.48
C HIS A 525 -8.44 30.30 -23.80
N ASN A 526 -7.72 30.97 -24.70
CA ASN A 526 -8.00 32.32 -25.22
C ASN A 526 -8.15 33.43 -24.16
N GLY A 527 -7.13 33.62 -23.31
CA GLY A 527 -6.96 34.86 -22.53
C GLY A 527 -8.06 35.21 -21.52
N ALA A 528 -9.04 34.32 -21.30
CA ALA A 528 -10.11 34.52 -20.32
C ALA A 528 -10.11 33.38 -19.30
N LEU A 529 -9.93 33.73 -18.02
CA LEU A 529 -10.12 32.85 -16.87
C LEU A 529 -11.59 32.43 -16.79
N ARG A 530 -11.97 31.29 -17.37
CA ARG A 530 -13.22 30.62 -17.03
C ARG A 530 -12.92 29.48 -16.07
N THR A 531 -13.21 29.72 -14.79
CA THR A 531 -13.42 28.61 -13.86
C THR A 531 -14.58 27.79 -14.39
N PHE A 532 -14.35 26.50 -14.69
CA PHE A 532 -15.44 25.56 -14.91
C PHE A 532 -16.15 25.33 -13.57
N LYS A 533 -17.01 26.27 -13.18
CA LYS A 533 -18.10 25.96 -12.27
C LYS A 533 -19.00 25.01 -13.06
N ARG A 534 -19.00 23.73 -12.70
CA ARG A 534 -20.17 22.89 -12.96
C ARG A 534 -21.33 23.68 -12.39
N SER A 535 -22.25 24.11 -13.26
CA SER A 535 -23.41 24.91 -12.86
C SER A 535 -24.06 24.19 -11.69
N LYS A 536 -23.92 24.76 -10.48
CA LYS A 536 -24.86 24.48 -9.41
C LYS A 536 -26.19 24.89 -10.01
N LYS A 537 -27.01 23.91 -10.41
CA LYS A 537 -28.45 24.12 -10.38
C LYS A 537 -28.78 24.42 -8.92
N ASN A 538 -28.75 25.69 -8.59
CA ASN A 538 -29.44 26.21 -7.43
C ASN A 538 -30.91 25.89 -7.70
N TYR A 539 -31.44 24.90 -6.99
CA TYR A 539 -32.86 24.97 -6.68
C TYR A 539 -33.01 26.15 -5.73
N SER A 540 -33.33 27.31 -6.32
CA SER A 540 -33.87 28.43 -5.58
C SER A 540 -35.22 28.01 -5.04
N SER A 541 -35.30 27.67 -3.75
CA SER A 541 -36.57 27.63 -3.04
C SER A 541 -36.98 29.07 -2.70
N THR A 542 -37.43 29.81 -3.70
CA THR A 542 -38.24 31.01 -3.49
C THR A 542 -39.66 30.57 -3.20
N LEU A 543 -39.97 30.38 -1.92
CA LEU A 543 -41.31 30.62 -1.39
C LEU A 543 -41.15 31.63 -0.24
N ARG A 544 -41.44 32.91 -0.54
CA ARG A 544 -41.71 33.94 0.46
C ARG A 544 -43.21 34.21 0.50
N GLY A 545 -43.75 34.14 1.73
CA GLY A 545 -44.97 34.82 2.21
C GLY A 545 -46.26 33.99 2.08
N VAL A 546 -47.15 33.87 3.07
CA VAL A 546 -47.64 34.80 4.14
C VAL A 546 -48.69 33.98 5.00
N PRO A 547 -49.05 34.27 6.28
CA PRO A 547 -48.31 34.87 7.40
C PRO A 547 -48.75 34.26 8.80
N PRO A 548 -48.78 34.95 9.98
CA PRO A 548 -48.31 34.37 11.24
C PRO A 548 -49.39 34.25 12.34
N ALA A 549 -49.23 33.35 13.32
CA ALA A 549 -49.93 33.50 14.60
C ALA A 549 -49.26 32.71 15.76
N LEU A 550 -48.80 33.50 16.75
CA LEU A 550 -48.76 33.25 18.21
C LEU A 550 -47.67 32.28 18.74
N LYS A 551 -46.53 32.72 19.30
CA LYS A 551 -46.19 33.47 20.55
C LYS A 551 -46.49 32.76 21.89
N ASN A 552 -45.38 32.48 22.60
CA ASN A 552 -45.12 32.49 24.05
C ASN A 552 -45.85 31.51 24.98
N GLY A 553 -45.08 30.69 25.70
CA GLY A 553 -45.57 29.96 26.88
C GLY A 553 -44.46 29.24 27.65
N ILE A 554 -43.89 29.92 28.64
CA ILE A 554 -43.16 29.33 29.78
C ILE A 554 -44.16 28.50 30.60
N ILE A 555 -43.75 27.34 31.12
CA ILE A 555 -44.19 26.59 32.35
C ILE A 555 -43.26 25.35 32.41
N GLY A 556 -42.63 24.89 33.49
CA GLY A 556 -42.56 25.24 34.91
C GLY A 556 -41.78 24.11 35.62
N GLU A 557 -41.00 24.42 36.67
CA GLU A 557 -40.26 23.46 37.50
C GLU A 557 -41.17 22.70 38.49
N GLN A 558 -40.72 21.48 38.86
CA GLN A 558 -41.06 20.64 40.03
C GLN A 558 -42.50 20.06 40.11
N GLU A 559 -42.77 18.80 40.51
CA GLU A 559 -42.12 17.95 41.52
C GLU A 559 -42.67 16.47 41.50
N PHE A 560 -41.92 15.53 42.10
CA PHE A 560 -42.25 14.15 42.59
C PHE A 560 -42.19 12.87 41.70
N LEU A 561 -40.98 12.24 41.69
CA LEU A 561 -40.57 10.91 42.22
C LEU A 561 -41.41 9.60 41.97
N PRO A 562 -40.86 8.37 42.16
CA PRO A 562 -39.77 7.71 41.43
C PRO A 562 -40.12 6.23 41.07
N ARG A 563 -39.38 5.56 40.17
CA ARG A 563 -39.32 4.08 40.17
C ARG A 563 -37.90 3.56 40.01
N ARG A 564 -37.41 3.00 41.11
CA ARG A 564 -36.12 2.34 41.30
C ARG A 564 -36.04 1.05 40.47
N ASN A 565 -34.89 0.82 39.83
CA ASN A 565 -34.02 -0.34 40.02
C ASN A 565 -33.10 -0.54 38.80
N SER A 566 -31.88 -0.03 38.87
CA SER A 566 -30.75 -0.60 38.13
C SER A 566 -29.47 -0.32 38.90
N LEU A 567 -28.93 -1.36 39.52
CA LEU A 567 -27.58 -1.38 40.08
C LEU A 567 -26.58 -1.31 38.94
N ILE A 568 -26.14 -0.10 38.59
CA ILE A 568 -24.89 0.13 37.88
C ILE A 568 -23.95 0.75 38.91
N LEU A 569 -22.98 -0.04 39.37
CA LEU A 569 -21.83 0.44 40.11
C LEU A 569 -21.04 1.39 39.20
N LYS A 570 -21.25 2.70 39.38
CA LYS A 570 -20.31 3.73 38.90
C LYS A 570 -19.01 3.58 39.71
N LEU A 571 -17.96 3.08 39.07
CA LEU A 571 -16.60 3.29 39.55
C LEU A 571 -16.30 4.79 39.47
N LYS A 572 -16.05 5.39 40.63
CA LYS A 572 -15.47 6.73 40.79
C LYS A 572 -14.05 6.72 40.17
N PRO A 573 -13.66 7.74 39.39
CA PRO A 573 -12.25 7.94 39.09
C PRO A 573 -11.58 8.54 40.32
N ASP A 574 -10.67 7.79 40.93
CA ASP A 574 -9.72 8.35 41.89
C ASP A 574 -8.67 9.16 41.12
N PHE A 575 -8.54 10.42 41.53
CA PHE A 575 -7.61 11.39 40.98
C PHE A 575 -6.16 10.97 41.26
N PHE A 576 -5.41 10.70 40.18
CA PHE A 576 -3.97 10.90 40.15
C PHE A 576 -3.65 11.72 38.89
N GLN A 577 -3.25 12.98 39.09
CA GLN A 577 -2.80 13.89 38.04
C GLN A 577 -1.42 13.48 37.52
N PRO A 578 -1.25 13.44 36.18
CA PRO A 578 -0.04 13.95 35.58
C PRO A 578 -0.35 14.87 34.38
N ALA A 579 0.14 16.12 34.43
CA ALA A 579 0.32 17.04 33.29
C ALA A 579 -0.77 17.04 32.17
N GLU A 580 -2.04 17.27 32.52
CA GLU A 580 -3.21 17.07 31.61
C GLU A 580 -3.48 18.19 30.57
N GLY A 581 -2.66 19.24 30.47
CA GLY A 581 -2.99 20.43 29.66
C GLY A 581 -2.91 20.26 28.13
N GLN A 582 -1.96 19.45 27.63
CA GLN A 582 -1.72 19.33 26.18
C GLN A 582 -2.59 18.26 25.50
N SER A 583 -2.84 17.14 26.17
CA SER A 583 -3.61 16.01 25.64
C SER A 583 -5.09 16.40 25.41
N HIS A 584 -5.69 17.14 26.35
CA HIS A 584 -7.07 17.62 26.21
C HIS A 584 -7.30 18.55 25.01
N SER A 585 -6.33 19.42 24.68
CA SER A 585 -6.42 20.33 23.53
C SER A 585 -6.39 19.59 22.20
N MET A 586 -5.63 18.49 22.11
CA MET A 586 -5.45 17.72 20.89
C MET A 586 -6.65 16.79 20.64
N GLU A 587 -7.17 16.13 21.67
CA GLU A 587 -8.40 15.32 21.54
C GLU A 587 -9.60 16.16 21.12
N GLN A 588 -9.73 17.36 21.70
CA GLN A 588 -10.77 18.30 21.30
C GLN A 588 -10.62 18.72 19.83
N TYR A 589 -9.38 19.01 19.38
CA TYR A 589 -9.10 19.31 17.98
C TYR A 589 -9.56 18.19 17.04
N PHE A 590 -9.21 16.93 17.33
CA PHE A 590 -9.63 15.82 16.47
C PHE A 590 -11.15 15.66 16.45
N ARG A 591 -11.84 15.79 17.59
CA ARG A 591 -13.31 15.79 17.62
C ARG A 591 -13.92 16.89 16.76
N ASP A 592 -13.41 18.10 16.89
CA ASP A 592 -13.89 19.26 16.13
C ASP A 592 -13.53 19.14 14.63
N TRP A 593 -12.43 18.46 14.30
CA TRP A 593 -12.03 18.18 12.93
C TRP A 593 -13.01 17.23 12.25
N PHE A 594 -13.32 16.10 12.89
CA PHE A 594 -14.23 15.09 12.33
C PHE A 594 -15.70 15.55 12.32
N ALA A 595 -16.05 16.60 13.04
CA ALA A 595 -17.36 17.23 12.96
C ALA A 595 -17.55 18.09 11.69
N LYS A 596 -16.46 18.48 11.02
CA LYS A 596 -16.49 19.31 9.81
C LYS A 596 -16.57 18.43 8.55
N PRO A 597 -17.16 18.93 7.45
CA PRO A 597 -17.10 18.24 6.17
C PRO A 597 -15.65 18.13 5.69
N VAL A 598 -15.30 16.97 5.14
CA VAL A 598 -13.95 16.67 4.67
C VAL A 598 -13.63 17.51 3.44
N ASP A 599 -12.51 18.24 3.47
CA ASP A 599 -11.89 18.81 2.28
C ASP A 599 -10.96 17.77 1.65
N LEU A 600 -11.42 17.14 0.57
CA LEU A 600 -10.66 16.14 -0.18
C LEU A 600 -9.33 16.67 -0.73
N HIS A 601 -9.17 17.98 -0.78
CA HIS A 601 -8.04 18.69 -1.37
C HIS A 601 -7.16 19.42 -0.36
N GLY A 602 -7.55 19.39 0.92
CA GLY A 602 -6.83 19.91 2.07
C GLY A 602 -6.28 18.77 2.92
N VAL A 603 -6.09 19.04 4.21
CA VAL A 603 -5.58 18.04 5.16
C VAL A 603 -6.60 16.92 5.36
N ILE A 604 -6.13 15.67 5.36
CA ILE A 604 -6.93 14.49 5.74
C ILE A 604 -6.31 13.84 6.99
N LEU A 605 -7.16 13.38 7.92
CA LEU A 605 -6.73 12.74 9.16
C LEU A 605 -7.39 11.37 9.30
N PRO A 606 -6.67 10.33 9.74
CA PRO A 606 -7.23 8.98 9.88
C PRO A 606 -8.22 8.89 11.06
N HIS A 607 -9.31 8.17 10.87
CA HIS A 607 -10.12 7.64 11.96
C HIS A 607 -9.43 6.41 12.57
N LEU A 608 -9.13 6.48 13.87
CA LEU A 608 -8.26 5.52 14.57
C LEU A 608 -9.02 4.52 15.46
N SER A 609 -10.35 4.52 15.43
CA SER A 609 -11.13 3.53 16.20
C SER A 609 -10.89 2.13 15.64
N GLY A 610 -10.89 1.10 16.50
CA GLY A 610 -10.56 -0.27 16.07
C GLY A 610 -11.45 -0.82 14.94
N THR A 611 -12.67 -0.32 14.79
CA THR A 611 -13.61 -0.68 13.71
C THR A 611 -13.29 -0.02 12.37
N GLN A 612 -12.45 1.02 12.35
CA GLN A 612 -12.09 1.81 11.17
C GLN A 612 -10.74 1.41 10.58
N ILE A 613 -9.89 0.74 11.36
CA ILE A 613 -8.66 0.12 10.86
C ILE A 613 -9.03 -1.28 10.35
N LYS A 614 -8.93 -1.48 9.04
CA LYS A 614 -9.35 -2.72 8.38
C LYS A 614 -8.14 -3.58 8.04
N LEU A 615 -8.38 -4.86 7.80
CA LEU A 615 -7.35 -5.75 7.23
C LEU A 615 -7.33 -5.59 5.71
N TRP A 616 -6.16 -5.32 5.13
CA TRP A 616 -5.98 -5.12 3.69
C TRP A 616 -6.10 -6.45 2.91
N LYS A 617 -7.34 -6.84 2.59
CA LYS A 617 -7.65 -8.15 1.98
C LYS A 617 -6.98 -8.36 0.63
N LEU A 618 -6.96 -7.35 -0.25
CA LEU A 618 -6.31 -7.47 -1.56
C LEU A 618 -4.78 -7.61 -1.45
N CYS A 619 -4.17 -7.29 -0.32
CA CYS A 619 -2.76 -7.59 -0.11
C CYS A 619 -2.58 -8.99 0.51
N TYR A 620 -3.26 -9.25 1.63
CA TYR A 620 -2.96 -10.42 2.47
C TYR A 620 -3.65 -11.72 2.05
N PHE A 621 -4.78 -11.63 1.33
CA PHE A 621 -5.57 -12.79 0.91
C PHE A 621 -5.73 -12.95 -0.59
N ARG A 622 -5.10 -12.11 -1.41
CA ARG A 622 -5.26 -12.14 -2.89
C ARG A 622 -4.96 -13.47 -3.57
N TRP A 623 -4.19 -14.34 -2.92
CA TRP A 623 -3.84 -15.66 -3.46
C TRP A 623 -4.76 -16.76 -2.97
N VAL A 624 -5.61 -16.47 -1.99
CA VAL A 624 -6.66 -17.38 -1.54
C VAL A 624 -7.79 -17.29 -2.56
N PRO A 625 -8.20 -18.40 -3.21
CA PRO A 625 -9.32 -18.40 -4.13
C PRO A 625 -10.58 -17.84 -3.46
N GLU A 626 -11.28 -16.94 -4.14
CA GLU A 626 -12.59 -16.50 -3.65
C GLU A 626 -13.57 -17.67 -3.70
N ALA A 627 -14.36 -17.85 -2.64
CA ALA A 627 -15.44 -18.82 -2.64
C ALA A 627 -16.47 -18.45 -3.72
N GLN A 628 -16.60 -19.30 -4.75
CA GLN A 628 -17.57 -19.10 -5.82
C GLN A 628 -18.97 -19.50 -5.33
N ILE A 629 -19.88 -18.53 -5.21
CA ILE A 629 -21.28 -18.77 -4.87
C ILE A 629 -22.11 -18.75 -6.15
N ASN A 630 -22.44 -19.93 -6.68
CA ASN A 630 -23.31 -20.05 -7.84
C ASN A 630 -24.64 -19.33 -7.58
N HIS A 631 -24.98 -18.36 -8.46
CA HIS A 631 -26.17 -17.50 -8.37
C HIS A 631 -26.23 -16.55 -7.15
N GLY A 632 -25.10 -16.30 -6.46
CA GLY A 632 -25.01 -15.42 -5.29
C GLY A 632 -23.82 -14.45 -5.33
N GLY A 633 -23.52 -13.81 -4.20
CA GLY A 633 -22.38 -12.90 -4.03
C GLY A 633 -22.70 -11.40 -4.17
N SER A 634 -21.72 -10.56 -3.83
CA SER A 634 -21.85 -9.10 -3.78
C SER A 634 -22.18 -8.47 -5.14
N ILE A 635 -21.71 -9.06 -6.24
CA ILE A 635 -22.00 -8.60 -7.61
C ILE A 635 -23.42 -8.96 -8.03
N THR A 636 -23.88 -10.18 -7.73
CA THR A 636 -25.27 -10.57 -7.95
C THR A 636 -26.21 -9.71 -7.11
N ALA A 637 -25.85 -9.44 -5.84
CA ALA A 637 -26.60 -8.54 -4.98
C ALA A 637 -26.59 -7.10 -5.49
N PHE A 638 -25.44 -6.55 -5.91
CA PHE A 638 -25.33 -5.21 -6.48
C PHE A 638 -26.11 -5.09 -7.79
N HIS A 639 -26.03 -6.10 -8.66
CA HIS A 639 -26.83 -6.17 -9.87
C HIS A 639 -28.33 -6.18 -9.53
N ARG A 640 -28.77 -7.04 -8.59
CA ARG A 640 -30.17 -7.09 -8.14
C ARG A 640 -30.62 -5.78 -7.48
N VAL A 641 -29.78 -5.14 -6.68
CA VAL A 641 -30.05 -3.83 -6.06
C VAL A 641 -30.11 -2.73 -7.11
N SER A 642 -29.24 -2.79 -8.14
CA SER A 642 -29.26 -1.83 -9.26
C SER A 642 -30.52 -2.00 -10.10
N LEU A 643 -30.92 -3.24 -10.41
CA LEU A 643 -32.18 -3.56 -11.08
C LEU A 643 -33.39 -3.12 -10.25
N LEU A 644 -33.37 -3.37 -8.93
CA LEU A 644 -34.44 -2.95 -8.02
C LEU A 644 -34.52 -1.42 -7.91
N ALA A 645 -33.38 -0.73 -7.85
CA ALA A 645 -33.34 0.73 -7.84
C ALA A 645 -33.89 1.31 -9.15
N ASP A 646 -33.60 0.67 -10.28
CA ASP A 646 -34.16 1.00 -11.58
C ASP A 646 -35.69 0.79 -11.61
N GLU A 647 -36.16 -0.35 -11.09
CA GLU A 647 -37.58 -0.68 -10.96
C GLU A 647 -38.33 0.31 -10.05
N VAL A 648 -37.74 0.67 -8.90
CA VAL A 648 -38.30 1.68 -7.99
C VAL A 648 -38.38 3.05 -8.67
N ASP A 649 -37.40 3.43 -9.48
CA ASP A 649 -37.47 4.68 -10.23
C ASP A 649 -38.56 4.63 -11.31
N MET A 650 -38.68 3.53 -12.06
CA MET A 650 -39.77 3.31 -13.02
C MET A 650 -41.15 3.37 -12.36
N LEU A 651 -41.34 2.71 -11.21
CA LEU A 651 -42.58 2.74 -10.45
C LEU A 651 -42.89 4.14 -9.93
N ASN A 652 -41.90 4.87 -9.41
CA ASN A 652 -42.08 6.25 -8.96
C ASN A 652 -42.47 7.19 -10.11
N ARG A 653 -41.92 7.00 -11.32
CA ARG A 653 -42.34 7.76 -12.51
C ARG A 653 -43.79 7.43 -12.88
N SER A 654 -44.15 6.15 -12.90
CA SER A 654 -45.51 5.69 -13.19
C SER A 654 -46.52 6.24 -12.18
N LEU A 655 -46.18 6.25 -10.89
CA LEU A 655 -47.03 6.77 -9.81
C LEU A 655 -47.19 8.29 -9.90
N ARG A 656 -46.15 9.02 -10.33
CA ARG A 656 -46.25 10.45 -10.66
C ARG A 656 -47.17 10.67 -11.85
N GLN A 657 -47.05 9.91 -12.92
CA GLN A 657 -47.95 9.99 -14.08
C GLN A 657 -49.41 9.70 -13.67
N TYR A 658 -49.64 8.69 -12.82
CA TYR A 658 -50.98 8.37 -12.32
C TYR A 658 -51.58 9.48 -11.46
N LYS A 659 -50.77 10.14 -10.61
CA LYS A 659 -51.19 11.32 -9.83
C LYS A 659 -51.42 12.55 -10.71
N SER A 660 -50.64 12.70 -11.79
CA SER A 660 -50.75 13.80 -12.76
C SER A 660 -51.99 13.65 -13.67
N ASN A 661 -52.42 12.42 -13.93
CA ASN A 661 -53.58 12.10 -14.76
C ASN A 661 -54.94 12.37 -14.08
N SER A 662 -54.97 13.05 -12.93
CA SER A 662 -56.20 13.61 -12.35
C SER A 662 -56.65 14.93 -13.03
N SER A 663 -55.89 15.46 -13.99
CA SER A 663 -56.34 16.57 -14.83
C SER A 663 -55.81 16.45 -16.27
N LEU A 664 -56.71 16.00 -17.16
CA LEU A 664 -56.74 16.15 -18.64
C LEU A 664 -55.57 15.56 -19.47
N GLN A 665 -55.98 14.80 -20.50
CA GLN A 665 -55.17 14.00 -21.43
C GLN A 665 -54.18 14.78 -22.31
N GLY A 666 -53.06 14.13 -22.64
CA GLY A 666 -52.28 14.34 -23.85
C GLY A 666 -51.22 13.23 -24.04
N PRO A 667 -51.09 12.59 -25.22
CA PRO A 667 -50.14 11.50 -25.43
C PRO A 667 -48.75 12.06 -25.73
N CYS A 668 -47.82 12.00 -24.78
CA CYS A 668 -46.41 12.31 -25.03
C CYS A 668 -45.61 11.00 -25.10
N LEU A 669 -45.43 10.52 -26.33
CA LEU A 669 -44.42 9.53 -26.71
C LEU A 669 -43.04 10.21 -26.67
N GLU A 670 -42.42 10.30 -25.50
CA GLU A 670 -40.97 10.51 -25.40
C GLU A 670 -40.35 9.26 -24.76
N LEU A 671 -39.36 8.72 -25.48
CA LEU A 671 -38.71 7.44 -25.26
C LEU A 671 -38.16 7.33 -23.82
N ASP A 672 -38.82 6.45 -23.05
CA ASP A 672 -38.59 6.15 -21.65
C ASP A 672 -37.31 5.33 -21.45
N GLN A 673 -36.14 5.98 -21.51
CA GLN A 673 -34.88 5.31 -21.23
C GLN A 673 -34.40 5.65 -19.82
N SER A 674 -34.34 4.62 -18.97
CA SER A 674 -33.66 4.73 -17.68
C SER A 674 -32.22 5.19 -17.85
N ARG A 675 -31.79 6.06 -16.91
CA ARG A 675 -30.40 6.54 -16.78
C ARG A 675 -29.49 5.52 -16.08
N MET A 676 -30.06 4.41 -15.60
CA MET A 676 -29.30 3.34 -14.95
C MET A 676 -28.57 2.48 -15.99
N TYR A 677 -27.36 2.06 -15.64
CA TYR A 677 -26.51 1.22 -16.49
C TYR A 677 -27.06 -0.20 -16.61
N PHE A 678 -27.58 -0.75 -15.51
CA PHE A 678 -28.36 -2.00 -15.48
C PHE A 678 -29.84 -1.66 -15.49
N ARG A 679 -30.58 -2.26 -16.42
CA ARG A 679 -32.00 -1.97 -16.63
C ARG A 679 -32.84 -3.16 -16.22
N ALA A 680 -33.88 -2.92 -15.42
CA ALA A 680 -34.88 -3.95 -15.17
C ALA A 680 -35.65 -4.21 -16.47
N ASN A 681 -35.92 -5.49 -16.75
CA ASN A 681 -36.75 -5.86 -17.89
C ASN A 681 -38.13 -5.22 -17.73
N GLY A 682 -38.73 -4.77 -18.82
CA GLY A 682 -40.14 -4.39 -18.81
C GLY A 682 -41.00 -5.59 -18.37
N LEU A 683 -42.20 -5.33 -17.85
CA LEU A 683 -43.12 -6.36 -17.33
C LEU A 683 -43.41 -7.53 -18.29
N ASN A 684 -43.01 -7.45 -19.57
CA ASN A 684 -43.23 -8.47 -20.60
C ASN A 684 -41.95 -9.08 -21.21
N ASP A 685 -40.73 -8.75 -20.75
CA ASP A 685 -39.50 -9.29 -21.36
C ASP A 685 -38.94 -10.50 -20.61
N THR A 686 -39.21 -11.69 -21.16
CA THR A 686 -38.50 -12.94 -20.82
C THR A 686 -37.34 -13.17 -21.79
N SER A 687 -36.12 -12.81 -21.40
CA SER A 687 -34.91 -13.34 -22.04
C SER A 687 -33.79 -13.55 -21.03
N GLY A 688 -33.08 -14.67 -21.18
CA GLY A 688 -32.21 -15.30 -20.20
C GLY A 688 -31.04 -14.45 -19.68
N ALA A 689 -30.69 -14.72 -18.42
CA ALA A 689 -29.50 -14.18 -17.79
C ALA A 689 -28.22 -14.73 -18.48
N PRO A 690 -27.15 -13.94 -18.60
CA PRO A 690 -25.88 -14.45 -19.09
C PRO A 690 -25.29 -15.44 -18.07
N ASP A 691 -24.71 -16.54 -18.57
CA ASP A 691 -24.29 -17.67 -17.73
C ASP A 691 -23.07 -17.39 -16.84
N PHE A 692 -22.24 -16.36 -17.09
CA PHE A 692 -21.15 -15.99 -16.18
C PHE A 692 -20.76 -14.50 -16.29
N LEU A 693 -20.61 -13.82 -15.15
CA LEU A 693 -19.98 -12.50 -15.03
C LEU A 693 -19.05 -12.49 -13.80
N SER A 694 -17.74 -12.32 -14.04
CA SER A 694 -16.68 -12.46 -13.03
C SER A 694 -16.45 -11.19 -12.20
N SER A 695 -16.01 -11.39 -10.96
CA SER A 695 -15.56 -10.35 -10.04
C SER A 695 -14.26 -9.70 -10.48
N SER A 696 -14.30 -8.48 -11.03
CA SER A 696 -13.51 -7.36 -10.46
C SER A 696 -13.87 -5.99 -11.03
N PHE A 697 -13.67 -5.02 -10.15
CA PHE A 697 -13.37 -3.60 -10.33
C PHE A 697 -14.52 -2.61 -10.03
N PRO A 698 -14.32 -1.59 -9.15
CA PRO A 698 -13.29 -1.48 -8.10
C PRO A 698 -13.80 -1.19 -6.67
N PHE A 699 -13.05 -1.73 -5.71
CA PHE A 699 -13.09 -1.56 -4.25
C PHE A 699 -14.20 -2.34 -3.50
N SER A 700 -13.77 -3.42 -2.83
CA SER A 700 -14.54 -4.39 -2.00
C SER A 700 -14.78 -3.82 -0.58
N PRO A 701 -15.77 -4.26 0.24
CA PRO A 701 -15.98 -5.63 0.76
C PRO A 701 -17.41 -6.13 0.41
N VAL A 702 -17.85 -7.39 0.58
CA VAL A 702 -18.08 -8.15 1.82
C VAL A 702 -18.51 -9.61 1.46
N GLY A 703 -18.09 -10.61 2.26
CA GLY A 703 -18.62 -12.00 2.27
C GLY A 703 -20.00 -12.11 2.96
N ASN A 704 -20.55 -13.24 3.43
CA ASN A 704 -20.30 -14.69 3.40
C ASN A 704 -21.69 -15.32 3.79
N LEU A 705 -22.22 -16.43 3.24
CA LEU A 705 -22.14 -17.80 3.80
C LEU A 705 -23.06 -18.80 3.05
N CYS A 706 -22.62 -20.07 3.06
CA CYS A 706 -23.28 -21.37 2.83
C CYS A 706 -23.10 -22.00 1.43
N ARG A 707 -22.77 -23.29 1.22
CA ARG A 707 -22.50 -24.49 2.07
C ARG A 707 -22.31 -25.70 1.12
N ARG A 708 -21.72 -26.80 1.59
CA ARG A 708 -22.40 -28.12 1.67
C ARG A 708 -21.59 -29.17 2.46
N SER A 709 -21.75 -29.13 3.78
CA SER A 709 -22.00 -30.31 4.63
C SER A 709 -22.56 -29.78 5.95
N ILE A 710 -23.76 -30.21 6.32
CA ILE A 710 -24.47 -29.77 7.53
C ILE A 710 -24.38 -30.88 8.56
N LEU A 711 -23.71 -30.60 9.67
CA LEU A 711 -24.23 -30.75 11.03
C LEU A 711 -23.74 -29.52 11.80
N GLY A 712 -24.65 -28.85 12.51
CA GLY A 712 -24.67 -27.39 12.70
C GLY A 712 -23.70 -26.75 13.70
N THR A 713 -23.60 -25.42 13.62
CA THR A 713 -22.98 -24.52 14.62
C THR A 713 -23.79 -23.19 14.74
N PRO A 714 -23.64 -22.43 15.84
CA PRO A 714 -24.73 -21.70 16.51
C PRO A 714 -24.94 -20.24 16.08
N LEU A 715 -24.61 -19.87 14.83
CA LEU A 715 -24.93 -18.53 14.30
C LEU A 715 -26.41 -18.38 13.89
N SER A 716 -27.11 -19.51 13.67
CA SER A 716 -28.54 -19.54 13.33
C SER A 716 -29.48 -19.21 14.49
N LYS A 717 -29.04 -19.40 15.74
CA LYS A 717 -29.82 -19.06 16.94
C LYS A 717 -29.81 -17.57 17.26
N PHE A 718 -28.77 -16.84 16.84
CA PHE A 718 -28.66 -15.40 17.08
C PHE A 718 -29.51 -14.58 16.10
N LEU A 719 -29.63 -15.04 14.85
CA LEU A 719 -30.34 -14.34 13.77
C LEU A 719 -31.87 -14.54 13.79
N SER A 720 -32.41 -15.42 14.64
CA SER A 720 -33.85 -15.74 14.71
C SER A 720 -34.63 -14.97 15.79
N GLY A 721 -34.03 -13.96 16.43
CA GLY A 721 -34.80 -13.03 17.29
C GLY A 721 -35.41 -13.66 18.54
N ALA A 722 -34.84 -14.74 19.07
CA ALA A 722 -35.26 -15.31 20.34
C ALA A 722 -34.59 -14.57 21.52
N LYS A 723 -35.43 -14.06 22.44
CA LYS A 723 -35.00 -13.34 23.64
C LYS A 723 -34.04 -14.16 24.49
N ILE A 724 -32.99 -13.50 24.95
CA ILE A 724 -32.12 -13.91 26.05
C ILE A 724 -32.99 -14.14 27.30
N TRP A 725 -32.84 -15.31 27.93
CA TRP A 725 -33.16 -15.50 29.35
C TRP A 725 -31.99 -16.20 30.04
N LEU A 726 -31.64 -15.67 31.21
CA LEU A 726 -30.70 -16.21 32.19
C LEU A 726 -31.21 -17.54 32.75
N SER A 727 -30.32 -18.48 33.10
CA SER A 727 -29.90 -18.71 34.49
C SER A 727 -29.04 -19.96 34.63
N THR A 728 -28.05 -19.82 35.51
CA THR A 728 -27.31 -20.86 36.25
C THR A 728 -28.21 -21.98 36.79
N GLU A 729 -27.74 -23.23 36.74
CA GLU A 729 -27.57 -24.18 37.87
C GLU A 729 -27.64 -25.66 37.45
N THR A 730 -26.62 -26.39 37.89
CA THR A 730 -26.59 -27.77 38.47
C THR A 730 -26.91 -29.03 37.66
N LEU A 731 -26.20 -30.08 38.11
CA LEU A 731 -26.33 -31.54 37.90
C LEU A 731 -25.49 -32.08 36.73
N ALA A 732 -24.29 -32.64 36.96
CA ALA A 732 -23.95 -33.88 37.68
C ALA A 732 -24.40 -35.16 36.94
N ASN A 733 -23.41 -36.05 36.76
CA ASN A 733 -23.46 -37.51 36.58
C ASN A 733 -23.80 -38.15 35.23
N GLU A 734 -22.91 -39.11 34.90
CA GLU A 734 -23.13 -40.44 34.29
C GLU A 734 -23.62 -40.48 32.83
N ASP A 735 -23.03 -41.21 31.89
CA ASP A 735 -22.08 -42.34 31.86
C ASP A 735 -21.13 -42.23 30.64
#